data_AF-A0AAD8YW51-F1
#
_entry.id   AF-A0AAD8YW51-F1
#
_cell.length_a   1.000
_cell.length_b   1.000
_cell.length_c   1.000
_cell.angle_alpha   90.00
_cell.angle_beta   90.00
_cell.angle_gamma   90.00
#
_symmetry.space_group_name_H-M   'P 1'
#
loop_
_entity.id
_entity.type
_entity.pdbx_description
1 polymer ?
#
loop_
_entity_poly.entity_id
_entity_poly.type
_entity_poly.pdbx_seq_one_letter_code
_entity_poly.pdbx_strand_id
1 'polypeptide(L)'
;MAYFWIILLLFAVSRVIHCEISPFGPENEENYKEYYNYLALTRRLHSFVERYPRISNLASIGKSIEGRELWVMRVTTHSIMDVPGKPRVRYVGNMHGDEAVSRQVLVYLIEYLLTQYGTDPRVTALVNYTDIYIMPSMNPDGFERAIEGDCKGNSAGRDNAKHVDLNRSFPEQFDATSTLANDAPEITAVIKWILQRKFVLSGDLHGGSVLASYPFDDTISHIMLGVYSPADDAALFRYLAQTYAQNHPIMREGRAQCPDDPNEKFKDGITNRAESYDVKGGMQYFSYLRGNCFEVTFELSCCKYPLASDLYTEWNNNREALLTYMEKVHIGIRGYVMTSAGIGLPDSNISVAGIDHSITTWIFGDYYRLLLPGTYNITASSPGWYHSKTVHNVKVNEGRATLLNFILKDLIEEMPLLESPASAIPTTARHQVLSSQGVSTLLSKVQQHDSSYHSYLDMEQFLHRISTVHSSVAHFYSIGQSVRGRKLYVMEISTNPGTDQPGKPQVMFVGSMHGNDAVGREILLNLVEYLCLNYGNEPLVTQLVNTTRVHILPFMNPDGNEGAVDAQKYFAVNEDLGGGMRYSSDQNTDLNLNFPELSYARDFVQPETTAVMNWIKAYSFALSASILGGMIGIKYPNSVGSLDEAVFKSITNAYYMVHFSVRGRVTDIQSGQAIANATIVVEGSRHQVHATSTGRYWRLMAPGIYQLHAFAPGYAASVMTVRVLETQVEQVDFWLTQEQLLQSEGQMEEEEFRKLVEGLSSALSLEQLVQSLLPAGTLLYRNYKERSEFLRGLALSFPHITRLYGLGHSWEFRTIWALEISGSPESLRPTEPKMRYVAGVHGNAAAGPELLLEFASVLCINYGWNPTITKLIDRSRIVIVPCVNPDGRELAQEGKCFSTAGLTNAHSVDLDTDFLYGNISVQPETHAMMDLIEGGGFTLSVVLEGGSLMATYPYDRPTQAVQNEETLRYLASVYVSNHPLMHLGYIGCSDGLGRNERSVPQGVLRGAEFNSHTGSMKDFSMDVDACPEVTVYVGCCLYPPPQQLLPLWTEHAMPLFAMLLEIHKGVSGVVQDREGQPVAGAVVRVNGSILVRTDTRGYFHTLLAPGTHQLQVQAPGFQEQLTQVNVSSHQMASPIMIQFTANSSRFAQKVELAAAISIATVILCSLLVWHFRSSKFRRIRDHVRWLHRRRDDLHLEAILSEKSPLRRVFLEESESDDDTFYLEHH
;
A
#
# COMPACT_ATOMS: atom_id res chain seq x y z
N MET A 1 -45.81 -55.82 5.52
CA MET A 1 -46.89 -55.02 6.15
C MET A 1 -46.39 -53.66 6.68
N ALA A 2 -45.42 -53.59 7.61
CA ALA A 2 -44.92 -52.30 8.12
C ALA A 2 -44.33 -51.36 7.06
N TYR A 3 -43.58 -51.89 6.09
CA TYR A 3 -42.95 -51.11 5.00
C TYR A 3 -43.92 -50.35 4.08
N PHE A 4 -45.18 -50.79 3.97
CA PHE A 4 -46.14 -50.18 3.03
C PHE A 4 -46.76 -48.89 3.57
N TRP A 5 -46.84 -48.75 4.90
CA TRP A 5 -47.35 -47.54 5.56
C TRP A 5 -46.34 -46.40 5.62
N ILE A 6 -45.03 -46.72 5.71
CA ILE A 6 -43.95 -45.72 5.74
C ILE A 6 -43.83 -44.99 4.38
N ILE A 7 -44.00 -45.71 3.27
CA ILE A 7 -43.95 -45.12 1.92
C ILE A 7 -45.11 -44.14 1.69
N LEU A 8 -46.30 -44.47 2.19
CA LEU A 8 -47.49 -43.61 2.07
C LEU A 8 -47.38 -42.31 2.90
N LEU A 9 -46.70 -42.35 4.05
CA LEU A 9 -46.37 -41.17 4.85
C LEU A 9 -45.31 -40.27 4.18
N LEU A 10 -44.30 -40.86 3.53
CA LEU A 10 -43.27 -40.10 2.82
C LEU A 10 -43.81 -39.36 1.58
N PHE A 11 -44.77 -39.94 0.85
CA PHE A 11 -45.45 -39.25 -0.26
C PHE A 11 -46.33 -38.07 0.19
N ALA A 12 -46.82 -38.06 1.43
CA ALA A 12 -47.57 -36.93 1.97
C ALA A 12 -46.66 -35.75 2.36
N VAL A 13 -45.45 -36.03 2.87
CA VAL A 13 -44.49 -34.99 3.28
C VAL A 13 -43.81 -34.32 2.08
N SER A 14 -43.62 -35.02 0.96
CA SER A 14 -43.00 -34.43 -0.24
C SER A 14 -43.86 -33.37 -0.96
N ARG A 15 -45.09 -33.09 -0.50
CA ARG A 15 -45.97 -32.05 -1.05
C ARG A 15 -46.07 -30.77 -0.19
N VAL A 16 -45.33 -30.67 0.91
CA VAL A 16 -45.32 -29.48 1.78
C VAL A 16 -44.02 -28.66 1.67
N ILE A 17 -42.99 -29.20 1.00
CA ILE A 17 -41.74 -28.47 0.70
C ILE A 17 -41.51 -28.45 -0.82
N HIS A 18 -42.38 -27.72 -1.51
CA HIS A 18 -42.04 -27.02 -2.75
C HIS A 18 -42.12 -25.53 -2.44
N CYS A 19 -40.99 -24.94 -2.06
CA CYS A 19 -40.75 -23.53 -2.31
C CYS A 19 -39.87 -23.48 -3.56
N GLU A 20 -40.39 -22.88 -4.62
CA GLU A 20 -39.76 -22.90 -5.94
C GLU A 20 -38.47 -22.07 -5.92
N ILE A 21 -37.34 -22.69 -6.30
CA ILE A 21 -36.23 -21.94 -6.88
C ILE A 21 -36.30 -22.22 -8.39
N SER A 22 -36.90 -21.28 -9.11
CA SER A 22 -36.98 -21.30 -10.58
C SER A 22 -35.56 -21.26 -11.19
N PRO A 23 -35.34 -21.90 -12.35
CA PRO A 23 -34.14 -21.64 -13.14
C PRO A 23 -34.07 -20.15 -13.54
N PHE A 24 -32.85 -19.63 -13.70
CA PHE A 24 -32.59 -18.27 -14.20
C PHE A 24 -33.22 -18.07 -15.60
N GLY A 25 -34.35 -17.38 -15.63
CA GLY A 25 -34.94 -16.81 -16.83
C GLY A 25 -34.40 -15.41 -17.14
N PRO A 26 -34.94 -14.73 -18.16
CA PRO A 26 -34.51 -13.38 -18.53
C PRO A 26 -35.11 -12.31 -17.61
N GLU A 27 -34.54 -12.12 -16.42
CA GLU A 27 -34.94 -11.08 -15.44
C GLU A 27 -34.06 -9.80 -15.49
N ASN A 28 -33.21 -9.66 -16.49
CA ASN A 28 -32.15 -8.64 -16.50
C ASN A 28 -32.57 -7.24 -17.01
N GLU A 29 -33.82 -7.05 -17.46
CA GLU A 29 -34.36 -5.75 -17.86
C GLU A 29 -35.13 -5.11 -16.70
N GLU A 30 -34.90 -3.82 -16.47
CA GLU A 30 -35.69 -3.03 -15.52
C GLU A 30 -37.17 -3.00 -15.95
N ASN A 31 -38.05 -3.43 -15.05
CA ASN A 31 -39.47 -3.60 -15.34
C ASN A 31 -40.35 -2.49 -14.73
N TYR A 32 -39.77 -1.64 -13.86
CA TYR A 32 -40.42 -0.51 -13.19
C TYR A 32 -41.68 -0.89 -12.37
N LYS A 33 -41.69 -2.09 -11.75
CA LYS A 33 -42.85 -2.61 -10.99
C LYS A 33 -42.59 -2.93 -9.52
N GLU A 34 -41.37 -2.71 -9.03
CA GLU A 34 -41.05 -2.93 -7.62
C GLU A 34 -40.06 -1.88 -7.09
N TYR A 35 -40.11 -1.66 -5.78
CA TYR A 35 -39.12 -0.87 -5.05
C TYR A 35 -38.02 -1.78 -4.51
N TYR A 36 -36.76 -1.40 -4.72
CA TYR A 36 -35.64 -2.21 -4.24
C TYR A 36 -35.36 -1.98 -2.75
N ASN A 37 -35.72 -2.96 -1.91
CA ASN A 37 -35.19 -3.09 -0.53
C ASN A 37 -33.65 -3.16 -0.53
N TYR A 38 -33.02 -2.97 0.62
CA TYR A 38 -31.57 -2.80 0.72
C TYR A 38 -30.78 -3.96 0.10
N LEU A 39 -31.24 -5.19 0.28
CA LEU A 39 -30.60 -6.37 -0.30
C LEU A 39 -30.79 -6.45 -1.82
N ALA A 40 -31.96 -6.05 -2.33
CA ALA A 40 -32.23 -5.98 -3.78
C ALA A 40 -31.44 -4.84 -4.44
N LEU A 41 -31.41 -3.66 -3.81
CA LEU A 41 -30.63 -2.50 -4.26
C LEU A 41 -29.15 -2.84 -4.32
N THR A 42 -28.60 -3.44 -3.26
CA THR A 42 -27.19 -3.85 -3.20
C THR A 42 -26.87 -4.82 -4.35
N ARG A 43 -27.72 -5.85 -4.56
CA ARG A 43 -27.59 -6.78 -5.71
C ARG A 43 -27.68 -6.06 -7.06
N ARG A 44 -28.62 -5.13 -7.24
CA ARG A 44 -28.78 -4.35 -8.49
C ARG A 44 -27.53 -3.51 -8.78
N LEU A 45 -27.01 -2.80 -7.78
CA LEU A 45 -25.80 -1.98 -7.92
C LEU A 45 -24.55 -2.81 -8.21
N HIS A 46 -24.36 -3.96 -7.56
CA HIS A 46 -23.27 -4.89 -7.93
C HIS A 46 -23.44 -5.40 -9.37
N SER A 47 -24.65 -5.76 -9.80
CA SER A 47 -24.92 -6.19 -11.18
C SER A 47 -24.57 -5.12 -12.24
N PHE A 48 -24.57 -3.83 -11.88
CA PHE A 48 -24.14 -2.76 -12.77
C PHE A 48 -22.62 -2.68 -12.90
N VAL A 49 -21.86 -2.92 -11.82
CA VAL A 49 -20.40 -3.01 -11.88
C VAL A 49 -19.95 -4.24 -12.65
N GLU A 50 -20.61 -5.38 -12.45
CA GLU A 50 -20.35 -6.62 -13.20
C GLU A 50 -20.62 -6.45 -14.70
N ARG A 51 -21.72 -5.76 -15.07
CA ARG A 51 -22.08 -5.51 -16.48
C ARG A 51 -21.26 -4.41 -17.15
N TYR A 52 -20.85 -3.36 -16.43
CA TYR A 52 -20.24 -2.15 -17.00
C TYR A 52 -18.91 -1.71 -16.33
N PRO A 53 -17.94 -2.62 -16.05
CA PRO A 53 -16.80 -2.36 -15.15
C PRO A 53 -15.80 -1.30 -15.64
N ARG A 54 -15.84 -0.91 -16.92
CA ARG A 54 -14.94 0.11 -17.49
C ARG A 54 -15.37 1.55 -17.20
N ILE A 55 -16.65 1.75 -16.87
CA ILE A 55 -17.27 3.07 -16.69
C ILE A 55 -18.01 3.21 -15.37
N SER A 56 -18.17 2.13 -14.60
CA SER A 56 -18.78 2.14 -13.27
C SER A 56 -17.76 1.73 -12.20
N ASN A 57 -17.99 2.19 -10.97
CA ASN A 57 -17.31 1.71 -9.77
C ASN A 57 -18.26 1.93 -8.57
N LEU A 58 -18.46 0.91 -7.74
CA LEU A 58 -19.33 0.97 -6.57
C LEU A 58 -18.46 1.02 -5.31
N ALA A 59 -18.70 2.00 -4.45
CA ALA A 59 -18.03 2.15 -3.17
C ALA A 59 -19.05 2.49 -2.07
N SER A 60 -18.69 2.22 -0.82
CA SER A 60 -19.43 2.69 0.35
C SER A 60 -18.68 3.87 0.97
N ILE A 61 -19.38 4.94 1.36
CA ILE A 61 -18.76 6.10 2.04
C ILE A 61 -18.86 6.02 3.58
N GLY A 62 -19.53 5.00 4.10
CA GLY A 62 -19.83 4.82 5.51
C GLY A 62 -20.98 3.84 5.72
N LYS A 63 -21.41 3.68 6.97
CA LYS A 63 -22.55 2.83 7.33
C LYS A 63 -23.63 3.66 8.03
N SER A 64 -24.87 3.25 7.89
CA SER A 64 -25.99 3.72 8.69
C SER A 64 -25.93 3.19 10.13
N ILE A 65 -26.83 3.66 11.00
CA ILE A 65 -26.98 3.16 12.39
C ILE A 65 -27.16 1.63 12.45
N GLU A 66 -28.00 1.03 11.60
CA GLU A 66 -28.21 -0.42 11.55
C GLU A 66 -27.14 -1.16 10.71
N GLY A 67 -26.04 -0.48 10.34
CA GLY A 67 -24.87 -1.09 9.71
C GLY A 67 -24.94 -1.31 8.20
N ARG A 68 -25.98 -0.77 7.53
CA ARG A 68 -26.14 -0.84 6.06
C ARG A 68 -25.14 0.09 5.38
N GLU A 69 -24.51 -0.38 4.31
CA GLU A 69 -23.56 0.42 3.51
C GLU A 69 -24.26 1.61 2.82
N LEU A 70 -23.63 2.78 2.89
CA LEU A 70 -24.04 4.00 2.19
C LEU A 70 -23.43 4.01 0.79
N TRP A 71 -24.08 3.25 -0.10
CA TRP A 71 -23.62 2.99 -1.47
C TRP A 71 -23.59 4.24 -2.36
N VAL A 72 -22.46 4.43 -3.04
CA VAL A 72 -22.24 5.44 -4.08
C VAL A 72 -21.75 4.74 -5.35
N MET A 73 -22.51 4.88 -6.44
CA MET A 73 -22.07 4.51 -7.78
C MET A 73 -21.34 5.67 -8.44
N ARG A 74 -20.06 5.50 -8.75
CA ARG A 74 -19.29 6.39 -9.62
C ARG A 74 -19.48 5.96 -11.08
N VAL A 75 -19.83 6.89 -11.96
CA VAL A 75 -19.96 6.68 -13.40
C VAL A 75 -19.10 7.68 -14.17
N THR A 76 -17.99 7.20 -14.76
CA THR A 76 -17.09 8.01 -15.60
C THR A 76 -16.14 7.12 -16.39
N THR A 77 -15.56 7.62 -17.48
CA THR A 77 -14.41 6.92 -18.12
C THR A 77 -13.18 6.91 -17.21
N HIS A 78 -12.56 5.74 -17.08
CA HIS A 78 -11.47 5.46 -16.13
C HIS A 78 -11.92 5.47 -14.65
N SER A 79 -13.04 4.82 -14.35
CA SER A 79 -13.70 4.81 -13.01
C SER A 79 -12.81 4.41 -11.82
N ILE A 80 -11.65 3.79 -12.05
CA ILE A 80 -10.69 3.32 -11.04
C ILE A 80 -9.73 4.42 -10.55
N MET A 81 -9.55 5.54 -11.29
CA MET A 81 -8.60 6.60 -10.95
C MET A 81 -9.15 8.01 -11.19
N ASP A 82 -8.61 9.00 -10.49
CA ASP A 82 -9.04 10.39 -10.62
C ASP A 82 -8.33 11.08 -11.81
N VAL A 83 -9.11 11.69 -12.71
CA VAL A 83 -8.62 12.34 -13.93
C VAL A 83 -8.69 13.87 -13.75
N PRO A 84 -7.57 14.61 -13.85
CA PRO A 84 -7.56 16.07 -13.69
C PRO A 84 -8.49 16.79 -14.67
N GLY A 85 -9.19 17.82 -14.20
CA GLY A 85 -10.01 18.66 -15.07
C GLY A 85 -11.25 17.98 -15.65
N LYS A 86 -11.78 16.96 -14.96
CA LYS A 86 -13.20 16.57 -15.03
C LYS A 86 -13.95 17.20 -13.85
N PRO A 87 -15.07 17.92 -14.07
CA PRO A 87 -15.89 18.38 -12.97
C PRO A 87 -16.62 17.20 -12.30
N ARG A 88 -16.78 17.30 -10.98
CA ARG A 88 -17.43 16.29 -10.15
C ARG A 88 -18.87 16.71 -9.85
N VAL A 89 -19.84 15.87 -10.23
CA VAL A 89 -21.27 16.04 -9.91
C VAL A 89 -21.69 14.93 -8.96
N ARG A 90 -22.55 15.26 -7.98
CA ARG A 90 -23.25 14.23 -7.20
C ARG A 90 -24.77 14.32 -7.33
N TYR A 91 -25.43 13.18 -7.19
CA TYR A 91 -26.84 13.08 -6.88
C TYR A 91 -27.01 12.29 -5.59
N VAL A 92 -27.87 12.77 -4.70
CA VAL A 92 -28.29 12.08 -3.47
C VAL A 92 -29.80 11.97 -3.46
N GLY A 93 -30.31 10.79 -3.09
CA GLY A 93 -31.73 10.56 -2.87
C GLY A 93 -31.98 9.89 -1.53
N ASN A 94 -33.24 9.94 -1.10
CA ASN A 94 -33.75 9.15 0.03
C ASN A 94 -32.94 9.38 1.30
N MET A 95 -32.66 10.66 1.60
CA MET A 95 -32.18 11.10 2.91
C MET A 95 -33.29 11.09 3.96
N HIS A 96 -34.54 11.23 3.52
CA HIS A 96 -35.70 10.74 4.24
C HIS A 96 -36.10 9.37 3.69
N GLY A 97 -36.30 8.40 4.57
CA GLY A 97 -36.52 7.01 4.16
C GLY A 97 -37.87 6.76 3.48
N ASP A 98 -38.90 7.54 3.82
CA ASP A 98 -40.26 7.49 3.26
C ASP A 98 -40.39 8.11 1.86
N GLU A 99 -39.41 8.89 1.42
CA GLU A 99 -39.44 9.62 0.14
C GLU A 99 -38.89 8.76 -1.02
N ALA A 100 -39.52 7.60 -1.21
CA ALA A 100 -39.02 6.46 -1.99
C ALA A 100 -38.78 6.70 -3.49
N VAL A 101 -39.47 7.66 -4.12
CA VAL A 101 -39.29 7.97 -5.56
C VAL A 101 -37.86 8.41 -5.85
N SER A 102 -37.29 9.24 -4.98
CA SER A 102 -35.91 9.75 -5.10
C SER A 102 -34.87 8.63 -5.24
N ARG A 103 -35.01 7.57 -4.42
CA ARG A 103 -34.15 6.39 -4.45
C ARG A 103 -34.17 5.70 -5.79
N GLN A 104 -35.38 5.35 -6.22
CA GLN A 104 -35.57 4.45 -7.35
C GLN A 104 -35.25 5.16 -8.68
N VAL A 105 -35.59 6.45 -8.81
CA VAL A 105 -35.21 7.30 -9.95
C VAL A 105 -33.69 7.38 -10.14
N LEU A 106 -32.91 7.42 -9.04
CA LEU A 106 -31.45 7.41 -9.12
C LEU A 106 -30.86 6.05 -9.52
N VAL A 107 -31.51 4.92 -9.17
CA VAL A 107 -31.15 3.59 -9.70
C VAL A 107 -31.37 3.55 -11.22
N TYR A 108 -32.50 4.07 -11.70
CA TYR A 108 -32.78 4.16 -13.14
C TYR A 108 -31.83 5.11 -13.87
N LEU A 109 -31.38 6.20 -13.24
CA LEU A 109 -30.36 7.08 -13.80
C LEU A 109 -29.02 6.38 -13.97
N ILE A 110 -28.58 5.58 -12.98
CA ILE A 110 -27.38 4.74 -13.11
C ILE A 110 -27.53 3.79 -14.31
N GLU A 111 -28.64 3.06 -14.40
CA GLU A 111 -28.88 2.11 -15.48
C GLU A 111 -28.93 2.79 -16.85
N TYR A 112 -29.59 3.94 -16.96
CA TYR A 112 -29.65 4.72 -18.20
C TYR A 112 -28.26 5.21 -18.64
N LEU A 113 -27.46 5.77 -17.72
CA LEU A 113 -26.10 6.24 -18.05
C LEU A 113 -25.21 5.09 -18.53
N LEU A 114 -25.33 3.90 -17.94
CA LEU A 114 -24.51 2.74 -18.29
C LEU A 114 -24.99 2.04 -19.57
N THR A 115 -26.30 1.85 -19.74
CA THR A 115 -26.88 1.19 -20.93
C THR A 115 -26.77 2.05 -22.19
N GLN A 116 -26.90 3.38 -22.07
CA GLN A 116 -26.82 4.29 -23.21
C GLN A 116 -25.38 4.73 -23.54
N TYR A 117 -24.39 4.43 -22.70
CA TYR A 117 -23.00 4.74 -23.00
C TYR A 117 -22.50 3.99 -24.25
N GLY A 118 -21.95 4.73 -25.20
CA GLY A 118 -21.57 4.21 -26.53
C GLY A 118 -22.72 4.12 -27.54
N THR A 119 -23.98 4.30 -27.10
CA THR A 119 -25.18 4.27 -27.95
C THR A 119 -25.75 5.68 -28.16
N ASP A 120 -26.04 6.40 -27.07
CA ASP A 120 -26.46 7.81 -27.10
C ASP A 120 -25.23 8.72 -27.06
N PRO A 121 -24.98 9.57 -28.08
CA PRO A 121 -23.88 10.53 -28.08
C PRO A 121 -23.91 11.52 -26.91
N ARG A 122 -25.10 11.88 -26.40
CA ARG A 122 -25.28 12.82 -25.27
C ARG A 122 -24.76 12.19 -23.98
N VAL A 123 -25.27 11.01 -23.63
CA VAL A 123 -24.81 10.23 -22.46
C VAL A 123 -23.33 9.89 -22.57
N THR A 124 -22.87 9.51 -23.76
CA THR A 124 -21.44 9.20 -24.01
C THR A 124 -20.56 10.42 -23.74
N ALA A 125 -20.94 11.61 -24.20
CA ALA A 125 -20.22 12.84 -23.88
C ALA A 125 -20.24 13.16 -22.38
N LEU A 126 -21.39 12.98 -21.71
CA LEU A 126 -21.56 13.26 -20.29
C LEU A 126 -20.63 12.38 -19.42
N VAL A 127 -20.59 11.07 -19.66
CA VAL A 127 -19.73 10.09 -18.96
C VAL A 127 -18.24 10.25 -19.34
N ASN A 128 -17.94 10.70 -20.55
CA ASN A 128 -16.56 10.98 -20.98
C ASN A 128 -15.94 12.18 -20.26
N TYR A 129 -16.72 13.25 -20.07
CA TYR A 129 -16.20 14.54 -19.61
C TYR A 129 -16.57 14.90 -18.17
N THR A 130 -17.46 14.16 -17.51
CA THR A 130 -17.90 14.38 -16.13
C THR A 130 -17.47 13.21 -15.25
N ASP A 131 -17.19 13.49 -13.97
CA ASP A 131 -17.04 12.46 -12.95
C ASP A 131 -18.31 12.44 -12.09
N ILE A 132 -19.20 11.48 -12.36
CA ILE A 132 -20.59 11.45 -11.87
C ILE A 132 -20.66 10.50 -10.67
N TYR A 133 -21.25 10.94 -9.56
CA TYR A 133 -21.46 10.12 -8.38
C TYR A 133 -22.95 10.09 -8.03
N ILE A 134 -23.51 8.91 -7.81
CA ILE A 134 -24.93 8.74 -7.51
C ILE A 134 -25.07 7.91 -6.24
N MET A 135 -25.67 8.49 -5.21
CA MET A 135 -26.08 7.83 -3.97
C MET A 135 -27.60 7.61 -4.01
N PRO A 136 -28.09 6.39 -4.27
CA PRO A 136 -29.53 6.14 -4.30
C PRO A 136 -30.20 6.24 -2.93
N SER A 137 -29.49 6.01 -1.83
CA SER A 137 -30.08 6.09 -0.49
C SER A 137 -29.06 6.55 0.54
N MET A 138 -29.31 7.73 1.12
CA MET A 138 -28.58 8.24 2.28
C MET A 138 -29.15 7.69 3.61
N ASN A 139 -30.46 7.40 3.66
CA ASN A 139 -31.14 6.79 4.81
C ASN A 139 -31.74 5.41 4.46
N PRO A 140 -30.91 4.38 4.27
CA PRO A 140 -31.41 3.04 3.97
C PRO A 140 -32.20 2.44 5.14
N ASP A 141 -31.95 2.87 6.38
CA ASP A 141 -32.62 2.36 7.58
C ASP A 141 -34.07 2.85 7.68
N GLY A 142 -34.29 4.13 7.40
CA GLY A 142 -35.64 4.71 7.29
C GLY A 142 -36.44 4.06 6.18
N PHE A 143 -35.80 3.79 5.04
CA PHE A 143 -36.45 3.15 3.89
C PHE A 143 -36.97 1.74 4.22
N GLU A 144 -36.21 0.90 4.91
CA GLU A 144 -36.69 -0.45 5.29
C GLU A 144 -37.84 -0.45 6.32
N ARG A 145 -38.14 0.70 6.95
CA ARG A 145 -39.31 0.88 7.85
C ARG A 145 -40.51 1.53 7.15
N ALA A 146 -40.27 2.29 6.08
CA ALA A 146 -41.32 2.96 5.33
C ALA A 146 -42.24 1.97 4.60
N ILE A 147 -43.47 2.41 4.30
CA ILE A 147 -44.54 1.54 3.79
C ILE A 147 -45.01 2.05 2.42
N GLU A 148 -45.02 1.15 1.44
CA GLU A 148 -45.52 1.44 0.09
C GLU A 148 -47.00 1.85 0.10
N GLY A 149 -47.32 2.93 -0.62
CA GLY A 149 -48.65 3.54 -0.65
C GLY A 149 -48.87 4.62 0.42
N ASP A 150 -47.95 4.83 1.36
CA ASP A 150 -48.03 5.96 2.29
C ASP A 150 -47.57 7.27 1.63
N CYS A 151 -48.50 7.92 0.95
CA CYS A 151 -48.24 9.22 0.33
C CYS A 151 -47.91 10.35 1.31
N LYS A 152 -48.29 10.24 2.60
CA LYS A 152 -48.16 11.34 3.57
C LYS A 152 -46.94 11.19 4.49
N GLY A 153 -46.41 9.97 4.61
CA GLY A 153 -45.35 9.66 5.59
C GLY A 153 -45.90 9.66 7.02
N ASN A 154 -47.11 9.14 7.21
CA ASN A 154 -47.70 8.94 8.54
C ASN A 154 -47.11 7.70 9.25
N SER A 155 -46.51 6.80 8.48
CA SER A 155 -45.76 5.63 8.92
C SER A 155 -44.34 6.03 9.30
N ALA A 156 -43.74 5.35 10.28
CA ALA A 156 -42.34 5.57 10.62
C ALA A 156 -41.43 5.23 9.42
N GLY A 157 -40.50 6.12 9.07
CA GLY A 157 -39.62 5.90 7.92
C GLY A 157 -38.82 7.13 7.49
N ARG A 158 -39.31 8.35 7.75
CA ARG A 158 -38.60 9.60 7.48
C ARG A 158 -37.20 9.63 8.08
N ASP A 159 -37.12 9.47 9.40
CA ASP A 159 -35.89 9.64 10.17
C ASP A 159 -34.93 8.44 10.07
N ASN A 160 -33.68 8.60 10.48
CA ASN A 160 -32.74 7.47 10.62
C ASN A 160 -33.16 6.54 11.77
N ALA A 161 -32.44 5.43 12.00
CA ALA A 161 -32.82 4.44 13.02
C ALA A 161 -32.76 4.94 14.48
N LYS A 162 -32.27 6.16 14.74
CA LYS A 162 -32.34 6.83 16.04
C LYS A 162 -33.40 7.93 16.12
N HIS A 163 -34.30 8.00 15.14
CA HIS A 163 -35.32 9.05 15.04
C HIS A 163 -34.74 10.45 14.89
N VAL A 164 -33.60 10.56 14.19
CA VAL A 164 -32.98 11.84 13.80
C VAL A 164 -33.35 12.18 12.36
N ASP A 165 -33.92 13.37 12.14
CA ASP A 165 -34.13 13.94 10.81
C ASP A 165 -32.76 14.37 10.24
N LEU A 166 -32.29 13.65 9.22
CA LEU A 166 -30.99 13.88 8.61
C LEU A 166 -30.91 15.28 7.95
N ASN A 167 -32.02 15.81 7.42
CA ASN A 167 -32.04 17.13 6.80
C ASN A 167 -32.30 18.27 7.82
N ARG A 168 -32.13 18.00 9.12
CA ARG A 168 -32.08 19.00 10.20
C ARG A 168 -30.80 18.91 11.04
N SER A 169 -29.84 18.10 10.59
CA SER A 169 -28.70 17.64 11.39
C SER A 169 -27.33 18.03 10.79
N PHE A 170 -27.27 18.84 9.74
CA PHE A 170 -25.98 19.38 9.27
C PHE A 170 -25.53 20.55 10.15
N PRO A 171 -24.22 20.65 10.50
CA PRO A 171 -23.73 21.70 11.39
C PRO A 171 -23.90 23.11 10.82
N GLU A 172 -24.48 23.98 11.63
CA GLU A 172 -24.48 25.43 11.38
C GLU A 172 -23.11 26.06 11.64
N GLN A 173 -23.03 27.36 11.37
CA GLN A 173 -21.79 28.11 11.27
C GLN A 173 -20.90 28.09 12.55
N PHE A 174 -21.45 27.70 13.72
CA PHE A 174 -20.80 27.85 15.04
C PHE A 174 -20.93 26.71 16.08
N ASP A 175 -21.54 25.55 15.79
CA ASP A 175 -21.67 24.47 16.80
C ASP A 175 -20.83 23.23 16.50
N ALA A 176 -19.85 22.97 17.38
CA ALA A 176 -19.01 21.77 17.36
C ALA A 176 -19.38 20.87 18.57
N THR A 177 -20.19 19.84 18.34
CA THR A 177 -20.55 18.87 19.38
C THR A 177 -20.36 17.43 18.91
N SER A 178 -19.72 16.63 19.77
CA SER A 178 -19.35 15.23 19.52
C SER A 178 -20.52 14.24 19.53
N THR A 179 -21.73 14.70 19.86
CA THR A 179 -22.96 13.91 19.93
C THR A 179 -23.47 13.45 18.56
N LEU A 180 -23.41 14.30 17.54
CA LEU A 180 -23.91 13.98 16.19
C LEU A 180 -23.24 12.77 15.54
N ALA A 181 -21.96 12.51 15.82
CA ALA A 181 -21.23 11.39 15.22
C ALA A 181 -21.78 10.01 15.63
N ASN A 182 -22.37 9.91 16.83
CA ASN A 182 -22.94 8.66 17.35
C ASN A 182 -24.42 8.48 16.96
N ASP A 183 -25.15 9.58 16.74
CA ASP A 183 -26.60 9.55 16.50
C ASP A 183 -26.99 9.69 15.02
N ALA A 184 -26.10 10.21 14.18
CA ALA A 184 -26.26 10.31 12.73
C ALA A 184 -24.93 10.04 11.98
N PRO A 185 -24.45 8.77 11.95
CA PRO A 185 -23.25 8.39 11.18
C PRO A 185 -23.40 8.68 9.68
N GLU A 186 -24.64 8.71 9.17
CA GLU A 186 -24.96 9.08 7.78
C GLU A 186 -24.50 10.52 7.46
N ILE A 187 -24.76 11.47 8.37
CA ILE A 187 -24.31 12.86 8.26
C ILE A 187 -22.78 12.93 8.27
N THR A 188 -22.15 12.19 9.19
CA THR A 188 -20.69 12.17 9.32
C THR A 188 -20.01 11.63 8.07
N ALA A 189 -20.58 10.59 7.43
CA ALA A 189 -20.11 10.05 6.17
C ALA A 189 -20.25 11.06 5.02
N VAL A 190 -21.43 11.70 4.88
CA VAL A 190 -21.70 12.67 3.81
C VAL A 190 -20.87 13.95 3.97
N ILE A 191 -20.68 14.48 5.19
CA ILE A 191 -19.79 15.62 5.45
C ILE A 191 -18.36 15.33 4.99
N LYS A 192 -17.80 14.17 5.39
CA LYS A 192 -16.46 13.75 4.95
C LYS A 192 -16.40 13.66 3.44
N TRP A 193 -17.39 13.05 2.81
CA TRP A 193 -17.46 12.87 1.36
C TRP A 193 -17.54 14.20 0.59
N ILE A 194 -18.34 15.17 1.04
CA ILE A 194 -18.44 16.52 0.45
C ILE A 194 -17.07 17.23 0.48
N LEU A 195 -16.42 17.25 1.65
CA LEU A 195 -15.14 17.93 1.85
C LEU A 195 -13.99 17.24 1.10
N GLN A 196 -13.96 15.90 1.09
CA GLN A 196 -12.92 15.10 0.44
C GLN A 196 -13.06 14.97 -1.08
N ARG A 197 -14.19 15.34 -1.69
CA ARG A 197 -14.38 15.24 -3.14
C ARG A 197 -14.59 16.58 -3.83
N LYS A 198 -14.79 17.68 -3.09
CA LYS A 198 -14.92 19.06 -3.61
C LYS A 198 -15.85 19.12 -4.84
N PHE A 199 -17.08 18.62 -4.68
CA PHE A 199 -18.08 18.59 -5.75
C PHE A 199 -18.39 19.99 -6.28
N VAL A 200 -18.74 20.08 -7.56
CA VAL A 200 -19.05 21.34 -8.26
C VAL A 200 -20.56 21.60 -8.26
N LEU A 201 -21.35 20.57 -8.55
CA LEU A 201 -22.81 20.64 -8.64
C LEU A 201 -23.42 19.43 -7.92
N SER A 202 -24.54 19.62 -7.23
CA SER A 202 -25.27 18.54 -6.55
C SER A 202 -26.78 18.65 -6.74
N GLY A 203 -27.43 17.52 -6.97
CA GLY A 203 -28.87 17.42 -6.82
C GLY A 203 -29.24 16.55 -5.61
N ASP A 204 -30.09 17.09 -4.76
CA ASP A 204 -30.66 16.40 -3.60
C ASP A 204 -32.14 16.11 -3.90
N LEU A 205 -32.60 14.85 -3.78
CA LEU A 205 -33.90 14.40 -4.29
C LEU A 205 -34.81 13.94 -3.14
N HIS A 206 -36.00 14.56 -3.05
CA HIS A 206 -36.99 14.43 -1.97
C HIS A 206 -38.40 14.13 -2.53
N GLY A 207 -39.36 13.93 -1.65
CA GLY A 207 -40.77 13.70 -2.00
C GLY A 207 -41.74 14.29 -0.98
N GLY A 208 -42.96 14.58 -1.44
CA GLY A 208 -44.01 15.26 -0.68
C GLY A 208 -44.56 16.51 -1.37
N SER A 209 -43.83 17.05 -2.36
CA SER A 209 -44.24 18.16 -3.22
C SER A 209 -43.69 17.98 -4.65
N VAL A 210 -43.92 18.95 -5.54
CA VAL A 210 -43.37 18.98 -6.91
C VAL A 210 -42.80 20.37 -7.22
N LEU A 211 -41.53 20.59 -6.84
CA LEU A 211 -40.82 21.87 -6.98
C LEU A 211 -39.30 21.68 -7.06
N ALA A 212 -38.59 22.70 -7.54
CA ALA A 212 -37.14 22.82 -7.35
C ALA A 212 -36.83 23.97 -6.37
N SER A 213 -36.29 23.63 -5.20
CA SER A 213 -35.96 24.56 -4.11
C SER A 213 -34.47 24.88 -4.08
N TYR A 214 -34.14 26.16 -3.97
CA TYR A 214 -32.77 26.66 -4.03
C TYR A 214 -32.41 27.61 -2.87
N PRO A 215 -31.10 27.83 -2.59
CA PRO A 215 -30.65 28.45 -1.35
C PRO A 215 -31.09 29.92 -1.18
N PHE A 216 -31.19 30.42 0.06
CA PHE A 216 -30.99 29.68 1.32
C PHE A 216 -32.23 28.93 1.83
N ASP A 217 -31.95 27.93 2.68
CA ASP A 217 -32.91 27.05 3.34
C ASP A 217 -33.56 27.71 4.57
N ASP A 218 -32.91 28.73 5.14
CA ASP A 218 -33.29 29.39 6.38
C ASP A 218 -33.25 30.93 6.30
N THR A 219 -33.75 31.58 7.35
CA THR A 219 -33.61 33.03 7.55
C THR A 219 -32.85 33.34 8.84
N ILE A 220 -32.04 34.41 8.83
CA ILE A 220 -31.29 34.92 10.00
C ILE A 220 -32.20 35.14 11.24
N SER A 221 -33.49 35.37 11.02
CA SER A 221 -34.50 35.63 12.05
C SER A 221 -35.32 34.40 12.46
N HIS A 222 -35.15 33.24 11.81
CA HIS A 222 -35.95 32.01 11.95
C HIS A 222 -37.47 32.26 12.03
N ILE A 223 -38.01 33.02 11.07
CA ILE A 223 -39.42 33.42 11.05
C ILE A 223 -40.25 32.33 10.37
N MET A 224 -41.11 31.64 11.13
CA MET A 224 -42.00 30.56 10.66
C MET A 224 -43.03 30.94 9.56
N LEU A 225 -43.10 32.21 9.15
CA LEU A 225 -44.04 32.70 8.13
C LEU A 225 -43.48 32.68 6.70
N GLY A 226 -42.24 32.23 6.49
CA GLY A 226 -41.58 32.19 5.18
C GLY A 226 -41.10 33.57 4.73
N VAL A 227 -39.80 33.73 4.48
CA VAL A 227 -39.20 34.99 4.02
C VAL A 227 -38.07 34.69 3.04
N TYR A 228 -38.10 35.34 1.88
CA TYR A 228 -37.08 35.20 0.84
C TYR A 228 -35.66 35.51 1.36
N SER A 229 -34.77 34.52 1.27
CA SER A 229 -33.40 34.55 1.81
C SER A 229 -32.39 34.27 0.68
N PRO A 230 -31.84 35.30 0.02
CA PRO A 230 -30.97 35.12 -1.14
C PRO A 230 -29.53 34.76 -0.77
N ALA A 231 -28.97 33.74 -1.42
CA ALA A 231 -27.53 33.51 -1.50
C ALA A 231 -26.84 34.49 -2.47
N ASP A 232 -25.53 34.69 -2.32
CA ASP A 232 -24.72 35.53 -3.22
C ASP A 232 -24.81 35.10 -4.69
N ASP A 233 -24.88 33.78 -4.94
CA ASP A 233 -25.13 33.20 -6.26
C ASP A 233 -26.62 33.01 -6.61
N ALA A 234 -27.57 33.69 -5.94
CA ALA A 234 -29.02 33.47 -6.13
C ALA A 234 -29.50 33.55 -7.59
N ALA A 235 -28.85 34.35 -8.45
CA ALA A 235 -29.16 34.40 -9.87
C ALA A 235 -28.82 33.08 -10.59
N LEU A 236 -27.67 32.49 -10.28
CA LEU A 236 -27.23 31.20 -10.81
C LEU A 236 -28.09 30.06 -10.22
N PHE A 237 -28.35 30.06 -8.92
CA PHE A 237 -29.19 29.06 -8.27
C PHE A 237 -30.60 28.99 -8.87
N ARG A 238 -31.24 30.14 -9.08
CA ARG A 238 -32.52 30.23 -9.78
C ARG A 238 -32.45 29.67 -11.21
N TYR A 239 -31.37 29.92 -11.96
CA TYR A 239 -31.17 29.34 -13.29
C TYR A 239 -31.00 27.80 -13.24
N LEU A 240 -30.29 27.29 -12.24
CA LEU A 240 -30.09 25.86 -12.01
C LEU A 240 -31.41 25.16 -11.63
N ALA A 241 -32.20 25.75 -10.73
CA ALA A 241 -33.53 25.26 -10.36
C ALA A 241 -34.51 25.31 -11.55
N GLN A 242 -34.53 26.42 -12.30
CA GLN A 242 -35.34 26.56 -13.53
C GLN A 242 -34.94 25.53 -14.59
N THR A 243 -33.67 25.18 -14.71
CA THR A 243 -33.20 24.15 -15.64
C THR A 243 -33.89 22.82 -15.35
N TYR A 244 -33.99 22.41 -14.09
CA TYR A 244 -34.69 21.18 -13.73
C TYR A 244 -36.20 21.33 -13.97
N ALA A 245 -36.81 22.37 -13.37
CA ALA A 245 -38.25 22.58 -13.41
C ALA A 245 -38.82 22.69 -14.84
N GLN A 246 -38.13 23.39 -15.75
CA GLN A 246 -38.59 23.56 -17.14
C GLN A 246 -38.49 22.27 -17.99
N ASN A 247 -37.64 21.32 -17.60
CA ASN A 247 -37.50 20.04 -18.29
C ASN A 247 -38.34 18.92 -17.64
N HIS A 248 -38.87 19.15 -16.44
CA HIS A 248 -39.84 18.29 -15.79
C HIS A 248 -41.28 18.64 -16.24
N PRO A 249 -42.05 17.71 -16.85
CA PRO A 249 -43.35 18.02 -17.47
C PRO A 249 -44.36 18.68 -16.52
N ILE A 250 -44.42 18.18 -15.27
CA ILE A 250 -45.37 18.61 -14.23
C ILE A 250 -44.90 19.90 -13.53
N MET A 251 -43.71 19.89 -12.92
CA MET A 251 -43.10 21.03 -12.21
C MET A 251 -43.15 22.35 -13.00
N ARG A 252 -42.87 22.32 -14.32
CA ARG A 252 -42.91 23.51 -15.20
C ARG A 252 -44.23 24.28 -15.15
N GLU A 253 -45.36 23.61 -14.87
CA GLU A 253 -46.69 24.25 -14.89
C GLU A 253 -46.91 25.24 -13.74
N GLY A 254 -46.15 25.14 -12.65
CA GLY A 254 -46.15 26.09 -11.53
C GLY A 254 -47.49 26.30 -10.80
N ARG A 255 -48.43 25.37 -10.97
CA ARG A 255 -49.75 25.33 -10.32
C ARG A 255 -49.75 24.34 -9.15
N ALA A 256 -50.78 24.37 -8.31
CA ALA A 256 -50.98 23.36 -7.29
C ALA A 256 -51.12 21.97 -7.93
N GLN A 257 -50.11 21.13 -7.69
CA GLN A 257 -50.04 19.75 -8.20
C GLN A 257 -50.61 18.76 -7.18
N CYS A 258 -50.44 19.03 -5.89
CA CYS A 258 -50.70 18.08 -4.82
C CYS A 258 -52.16 18.14 -4.35
N PRO A 259 -52.94 17.02 -4.43
CA PRO A 259 -54.36 17.03 -4.07
C PRO A 259 -54.66 17.43 -2.62
N ASP A 260 -53.70 17.21 -1.71
CA ASP A 260 -53.80 17.51 -0.29
C ASP A 260 -53.43 18.96 0.07
N ASP A 261 -52.73 19.71 -0.79
CA ASP A 261 -52.48 21.15 -0.63
C ASP A 261 -52.84 21.93 -1.91
N PRO A 262 -54.12 22.35 -2.07
CA PRO A 262 -54.57 23.10 -3.23
C PRO A 262 -54.09 24.57 -3.26
N ASN A 263 -53.39 25.05 -2.22
CA ASN A 263 -52.88 26.42 -2.15
C ASN A 263 -51.41 26.54 -2.56
N GLU A 264 -50.66 25.44 -2.48
CA GLU A 264 -49.26 25.32 -2.87
C GLU A 264 -49.05 25.74 -4.35
N LYS A 265 -48.36 26.86 -4.61
CA LYS A 265 -48.16 27.39 -5.97
C LYS A 265 -46.77 28.00 -6.16
N PHE A 266 -45.92 27.29 -6.89
CA PHE A 266 -44.55 27.72 -7.18
C PHE A 266 -44.45 28.30 -8.57
N LYS A 267 -44.32 29.63 -8.67
CA LYS A 267 -44.15 30.29 -9.95
C LYS A 267 -42.91 29.73 -10.68
N ASP A 268 -43.07 29.41 -11.96
CA ASP A 268 -42.03 28.81 -12.81
C ASP A 268 -41.50 27.43 -12.31
N GLY A 269 -42.21 26.79 -11.37
CA GLY A 269 -41.86 25.49 -10.79
C GLY A 269 -40.73 25.53 -9.74
N ILE A 270 -40.37 26.72 -9.27
CA ILE A 270 -39.24 26.94 -8.36
C ILE A 270 -39.63 27.71 -7.10
N THR A 271 -38.85 27.59 -6.04
CA THR A 271 -38.95 28.46 -4.86
C THR A 271 -37.60 28.69 -4.19
N ASN A 272 -37.42 29.83 -3.55
CA ASN A 272 -36.38 29.96 -2.53
C ASN A 272 -36.86 29.20 -1.30
N ARG A 273 -36.04 28.31 -0.73
CA ARG A 273 -36.54 27.37 0.28
C ARG A 273 -37.06 28.07 1.53
N ALA A 274 -36.34 29.07 2.03
CA ALA A 274 -36.78 29.90 3.16
C ALA A 274 -38.05 30.73 2.90
N GLU A 275 -38.41 31.01 1.63
CA GLU A 275 -39.68 31.65 1.25
C GLU A 275 -40.88 30.70 1.42
N SER A 276 -40.65 29.39 1.39
CA SER A 276 -41.68 28.36 1.62
C SER A 276 -41.81 28.03 3.10
N TYR A 277 -40.74 27.61 3.76
CA TYR A 277 -40.65 27.41 5.22
C TYR A 277 -39.18 27.29 5.67
N ASP A 278 -38.93 27.61 6.95
CA ASP A 278 -37.57 27.66 7.54
C ASP A 278 -37.00 26.24 7.77
N VAL A 279 -35.88 25.92 7.12
CA VAL A 279 -35.21 24.60 7.18
C VAL A 279 -33.84 24.72 7.85
N LYS A 280 -33.86 24.65 9.18
CA LYS A 280 -32.66 24.69 10.01
C LYS A 280 -31.77 23.44 9.81
N GLY A 281 -30.47 23.59 9.57
CA GLY A 281 -29.50 22.48 9.52
C GLY A 281 -29.61 21.55 8.29
N GLY A 282 -29.97 22.07 7.12
CA GLY A 282 -30.11 21.29 5.87
C GLY A 282 -28.79 20.98 5.14
N MET A 283 -28.77 19.90 4.35
CA MET A 283 -27.59 19.52 3.54
C MET A 283 -27.22 20.58 2.49
N GLN A 284 -28.24 21.16 1.85
CA GLN A 284 -28.11 22.18 0.80
C GLN A 284 -27.29 23.40 1.26
N TYR A 285 -27.53 23.86 2.49
CA TYR A 285 -26.77 24.94 3.14
C TYR A 285 -25.29 24.58 3.33
N PHE A 286 -25.01 23.38 3.86
CA PHE A 286 -23.65 22.91 4.12
C PHE A 286 -22.82 22.77 2.82
N SER A 287 -23.43 22.23 1.75
CA SER A 287 -22.79 22.06 0.44
C SER A 287 -22.23 23.36 -0.15
N TYR A 288 -22.99 24.45 -0.01
CA TYR A 288 -22.64 25.75 -0.56
C TYR A 288 -21.65 26.52 0.32
N LEU A 289 -21.80 26.50 1.65
CA LEU A 289 -20.98 27.32 2.56
C LEU A 289 -19.72 26.64 3.10
N ARG A 290 -19.65 25.30 3.06
CA ARG A 290 -18.48 24.52 3.52
C ARG A 290 -17.84 23.68 2.42
N GLY A 291 -18.57 23.38 1.34
CA GLY A 291 -18.04 22.76 0.13
C GLY A 291 -17.72 23.78 -0.96
N ASN A 292 -17.45 23.29 -2.17
CA ASN A 292 -17.41 24.10 -3.40
C ASN A 292 -18.77 24.01 -4.17
N CYS A 293 -19.79 23.41 -3.55
CA CYS A 293 -20.81 22.67 -4.29
C CYS A 293 -22.14 23.42 -4.36
N PHE A 294 -22.60 23.68 -5.58
CA PHE A 294 -23.90 24.27 -5.83
C PHE A 294 -24.95 23.17 -5.75
N GLU A 295 -25.61 23.05 -4.59
CA GLU A 295 -26.68 22.07 -4.37
C GLU A 295 -28.07 22.70 -4.59
N VAL A 296 -28.97 21.96 -5.23
CA VAL A 296 -30.39 22.29 -5.39
C VAL A 296 -31.20 21.07 -4.98
N THR A 297 -32.28 21.26 -4.22
CA THR A 297 -33.15 20.16 -3.78
C THR A 297 -34.42 20.10 -4.63
N PHE A 298 -34.72 18.91 -5.15
CA PHE A 298 -35.84 18.60 -6.04
C PHE A 298 -36.88 17.74 -5.32
N GLU A 299 -38.07 18.30 -5.12
CA GLU A 299 -39.25 17.55 -4.69
C GLU A 299 -39.87 16.92 -5.94
N LEU A 300 -39.87 15.58 -6.04
CA LEU A 300 -40.19 14.90 -7.30
C LEU A 300 -41.67 14.61 -7.48
N SER A 301 -42.34 14.23 -6.40
CA SER A 301 -43.69 13.68 -6.38
C SER A 301 -44.45 14.09 -5.11
N CYS A 302 -45.72 14.48 -5.25
CA CYS A 302 -46.60 14.79 -4.12
C CYS A 302 -46.80 13.62 -3.16
N CYS A 303 -46.88 12.40 -3.70
CA CYS A 303 -46.88 11.19 -2.91
C CYS A 303 -45.43 10.83 -2.57
N LYS A 304 -45.10 10.70 -1.28
CA LYS A 304 -43.76 10.31 -0.82
C LYS A 304 -43.38 8.89 -1.23
N TYR A 305 -44.26 7.94 -0.92
CA TYR A 305 -44.13 6.53 -1.27
C TYR A 305 -45.34 6.06 -2.10
N PRO A 306 -45.39 6.36 -3.42
CA PRO A 306 -46.45 5.88 -4.30
C PRO A 306 -46.38 4.38 -4.52
N LEU A 307 -47.38 3.83 -5.20
CA LEU A 307 -47.36 2.42 -5.60
C LEU A 307 -46.31 2.21 -6.68
N ALA A 308 -45.67 1.04 -6.69
CA ALA A 308 -44.62 0.73 -7.64
C ALA A 308 -45.06 0.81 -9.11
N SER A 309 -46.37 0.74 -9.40
CA SER A 309 -46.95 1.00 -10.72
C SER A 309 -46.65 2.38 -11.30
N ASP A 310 -46.37 3.37 -10.44
CA ASP A 310 -46.19 4.76 -10.84
C ASP A 310 -44.71 5.08 -11.17
N LEU A 311 -43.78 4.20 -10.82
CA LEU A 311 -42.33 4.38 -10.97
C LEU A 311 -41.88 4.66 -12.41
N TYR A 312 -42.53 4.03 -13.40
CA TYR A 312 -42.24 4.30 -14.82
C TYR A 312 -42.65 5.71 -15.24
N THR A 313 -43.75 6.22 -14.68
CA THR A 313 -44.21 7.60 -14.91
C THR A 313 -43.24 8.59 -14.30
N GLU A 314 -42.83 8.37 -13.04
CA GLU A 314 -41.89 9.26 -12.36
C GLU A 314 -40.49 9.26 -12.98
N TRP A 315 -40.03 8.11 -13.48
CA TRP A 315 -38.80 8.06 -14.28
C TRP A 315 -38.90 8.93 -15.54
N ASN A 316 -39.99 8.81 -16.31
CA ASN A 316 -40.15 9.60 -17.54
C ASN A 316 -40.35 11.09 -17.27
N ASN A 317 -40.96 11.46 -16.13
CA ASN A 317 -41.06 12.85 -15.68
C ASN A 317 -39.68 13.47 -15.38
N ASN A 318 -38.77 12.69 -14.79
CA ASN A 318 -37.51 13.20 -14.23
C ASN A 318 -36.28 13.01 -15.13
N ARG A 319 -36.24 12.00 -16.01
CA ARG A 319 -35.05 11.65 -16.82
C ARG A 319 -34.43 12.84 -17.54
N GLU A 320 -35.23 13.64 -18.24
CA GLU A 320 -34.72 14.77 -19.03
C GLU A 320 -34.22 15.93 -18.14
N ALA A 321 -34.90 16.16 -17.01
CA ALA A 321 -34.50 17.16 -16.03
C ALA A 321 -33.16 16.80 -15.35
N LEU A 322 -32.97 15.53 -14.97
CA LEU A 322 -31.72 15.02 -14.40
C LEU A 322 -30.53 15.17 -15.35
N LEU A 323 -30.68 14.76 -16.61
CA LEU A 323 -29.61 14.89 -17.60
C LEU A 323 -29.28 16.36 -17.88
N THR A 324 -30.31 17.20 -18.11
CA THR A 324 -30.12 18.62 -18.45
C THR A 324 -29.55 19.43 -17.29
N TYR A 325 -29.87 19.06 -16.05
CA TYR A 325 -29.26 19.66 -14.85
C TYR A 325 -27.79 19.25 -14.71
N MET A 326 -27.47 17.95 -14.83
CA MET A 326 -26.09 17.45 -14.76
C MET A 326 -25.18 18.13 -15.80
N GLU A 327 -25.69 18.39 -17.01
CA GLU A 327 -24.98 19.12 -18.06
C GLU A 327 -24.56 20.55 -17.64
N LYS A 328 -25.25 21.19 -16.69
CA LYS A 328 -24.91 22.54 -16.22
C LYS A 328 -23.61 22.62 -15.43
N VAL A 329 -23.02 21.51 -15.02
CA VAL A 329 -21.68 21.52 -14.41
C VAL A 329 -20.59 22.03 -15.37
N HIS A 330 -20.87 22.04 -16.68
CA HIS A 330 -19.95 22.47 -17.73
C HIS A 330 -20.06 23.96 -18.11
N ILE A 331 -20.78 24.79 -17.35
CA ILE A 331 -20.91 26.26 -17.60
C ILE A 331 -19.95 27.10 -16.73
N GLY A 332 -19.88 28.41 -17.01
CA GLY A 332 -19.09 29.35 -16.19
C GLY A 332 -17.62 29.44 -16.60
N ILE A 333 -16.71 29.25 -15.65
CA ILE A 333 -15.26 29.19 -15.87
C ILE A 333 -14.65 27.93 -15.27
N ARG A 334 -13.53 27.48 -15.85
CA ARG A 334 -12.76 26.34 -15.35
C ARG A 334 -11.28 26.55 -15.65
N GLY A 335 -10.41 25.84 -14.95
CA GLY A 335 -9.00 25.78 -15.32
C GLY A 335 -8.14 25.28 -14.18
N TYR A 336 -6.87 25.68 -14.21
CA TYR A 336 -5.87 25.28 -13.23
C TYR A 336 -5.23 26.51 -12.58
N VAL A 337 -5.02 26.46 -11.26
CA VAL A 337 -4.08 27.35 -10.56
C VAL A 337 -2.76 26.60 -10.44
N MET A 338 -1.68 27.21 -10.91
CA MET A 338 -0.36 26.57 -10.99
C MET A 338 0.75 27.53 -10.54
N THR A 339 1.91 26.97 -10.22
CA THR A 339 3.18 27.70 -10.10
C THR A 339 3.75 28.04 -11.49
N SER A 340 4.79 28.87 -11.54
CA SER A 340 5.59 29.13 -12.74
C SER A 340 6.18 27.85 -13.38
N ALA A 341 6.45 26.82 -12.57
CA ALA A 341 6.93 25.51 -13.00
C ALA A 341 5.81 24.58 -13.56
N GLY A 342 4.55 25.02 -13.58
CA GLY A 342 3.42 24.23 -14.08
C GLY A 342 2.87 23.19 -13.09
N ILE A 343 3.26 23.26 -11.81
CA ILE A 343 2.72 22.40 -10.74
C ILE A 343 1.38 22.98 -10.29
N GLY A 344 0.34 22.14 -10.23
CA GLY A 344 -0.99 22.53 -9.74
C GLY A 344 -0.99 22.83 -8.23
N LEU A 345 -1.62 23.94 -7.84
CA LEU A 345 -1.73 24.37 -6.45
C LEU A 345 -3.10 23.96 -5.87
N PRO A 346 -3.16 23.00 -4.91
CA PRO A 346 -4.41 22.61 -4.25
C PRO A 346 -4.89 23.68 -3.27
N ASP A 347 -6.18 23.60 -2.88
CA ASP A 347 -6.86 24.47 -1.92
C ASP A 347 -6.68 25.99 -2.14
N SER A 348 -6.31 26.38 -3.37
CA SER A 348 -6.19 27.77 -3.81
C SER A 348 -7.57 28.35 -4.04
N ASN A 349 -7.80 29.55 -3.53
CA ASN A 349 -9.10 30.21 -3.56
C ASN A 349 -9.34 30.93 -4.89
N ILE A 350 -10.54 30.79 -5.44
CA ILE A 350 -11.04 31.48 -6.63
C ILE A 350 -12.22 32.35 -6.21
N SER A 351 -12.01 33.66 -6.16
CA SER A 351 -13.03 34.66 -5.83
C SER A 351 -13.48 35.44 -7.06
N VAL A 352 -14.78 35.80 -7.09
CA VAL A 352 -15.41 36.55 -8.19
C VAL A 352 -15.81 37.93 -7.67
N ALA A 353 -15.31 39.00 -8.30
CA ALA A 353 -15.63 40.35 -7.84
C ALA A 353 -17.14 40.63 -7.92
N GLY A 354 -17.75 40.97 -6.77
CA GLY A 354 -19.18 41.22 -6.64
C GLY A 354 -20.04 40.01 -6.27
N ILE A 355 -19.43 38.86 -5.94
CA ILE A 355 -20.11 37.69 -5.37
C ILE A 355 -19.31 37.22 -4.14
N ASP A 356 -19.89 37.29 -2.93
CA ASP A 356 -19.19 36.97 -1.68
C ASP A 356 -19.17 35.46 -1.36
N HIS A 357 -18.86 34.66 -2.39
CA HIS A 357 -18.69 33.22 -2.27
C HIS A 357 -17.53 32.79 -3.16
N SER A 358 -16.52 32.15 -2.57
CA SER A 358 -15.28 31.74 -3.23
C SER A 358 -15.06 30.23 -3.11
N ILE A 359 -14.48 29.60 -4.14
CA ILE A 359 -14.26 28.14 -4.19
C ILE A 359 -12.77 27.77 -4.15
N THR A 360 -12.47 26.53 -3.77
CA THR A 360 -11.10 26.00 -3.70
C THR A 360 -10.74 25.10 -4.88
N THR A 361 -9.46 25.09 -5.30
CA THR A 361 -8.92 24.10 -6.25
C THR A 361 -8.81 22.69 -5.63
N TRP A 362 -8.73 21.68 -6.49
CA TRP A 362 -8.50 20.29 -6.09
C TRP A 362 -7.01 19.88 -6.17
N ILE A 363 -6.68 18.62 -5.88
CA ILE A 363 -5.30 18.11 -5.72
C ILE A 363 -4.37 18.35 -6.91
N PHE A 364 -4.91 18.55 -8.12
CA PHE A 364 -4.15 18.87 -9.33
C PHE A 364 -4.16 20.37 -9.68
N GLY A 365 -4.60 21.23 -8.76
CA GLY A 365 -4.85 22.64 -9.00
C GLY A 365 -6.08 22.94 -9.86
N ASP A 366 -6.88 21.93 -10.23
CA ASP A 366 -8.06 22.10 -11.08
C ASP A 366 -9.25 22.71 -10.33
N TYR A 367 -9.99 23.60 -10.98
CA TYR A 367 -11.20 24.22 -10.44
C TYR A 367 -12.28 24.44 -11.50
N TYR A 368 -13.54 24.54 -11.03
CA TYR A 368 -14.73 24.85 -11.81
C TYR A 368 -15.59 25.84 -11.02
N ARG A 369 -15.74 27.07 -11.51
CA ARG A 369 -16.63 28.07 -10.94
C ARG A 369 -17.80 28.31 -11.89
N LEU A 370 -18.96 27.81 -11.50
CA LEU A 370 -20.22 28.04 -12.22
C LEU A 370 -20.55 29.54 -12.17
N LEU A 371 -20.89 30.11 -13.33
CA LEU A 371 -21.28 31.50 -13.53
C LEU A 371 -22.25 31.59 -14.72
N LEU A 372 -23.14 32.57 -14.68
CA LEU A 372 -24.00 32.90 -15.82
C LEU A 372 -23.22 33.68 -16.91
N PRO A 373 -23.73 33.77 -18.14
CA PRO A 373 -23.10 34.58 -19.19
C PRO A 373 -22.95 36.04 -18.76
N GLY A 374 -21.74 36.57 -18.87
CA GLY A 374 -21.38 37.86 -18.26
C GLY A 374 -19.90 38.21 -18.41
N THR A 375 -19.50 39.31 -17.79
CA THR A 375 -18.10 39.75 -17.74
C THR A 375 -17.70 39.98 -16.29
N TYR A 376 -16.67 39.28 -15.84
CA TYR A 376 -16.28 39.20 -14.43
C TYR A 376 -14.81 39.53 -14.23
N ASN A 377 -14.45 40.00 -13.03
CA ASN A 377 -13.07 40.03 -12.58
C ASN A 377 -12.87 38.85 -11.63
N ILE A 378 -11.91 37.97 -11.95
CA ILE A 378 -11.67 36.73 -11.22
C ILE A 378 -10.28 36.81 -10.58
N THR A 379 -10.18 36.55 -9.29
CA THR A 379 -8.92 36.51 -8.56
C THR A 379 -8.64 35.09 -8.11
N ALA A 380 -7.44 34.59 -8.39
CA ALA A 380 -6.89 33.41 -7.74
C ALA A 380 -5.89 33.85 -6.66
N SER A 381 -6.03 33.30 -5.47
CA SER A 381 -5.05 33.41 -4.38
C SER A 381 -4.77 32.01 -3.83
N SER A 382 -3.59 31.80 -3.25
CA SER A 382 -3.25 30.55 -2.56
C SER A 382 -2.79 30.89 -1.15
N PRO A 383 -3.13 30.10 -0.11
CA PRO A 383 -2.61 30.32 1.23
C PRO A 383 -1.07 30.32 1.24
N GLY A 384 -0.46 31.36 1.81
CA GLY A 384 1.00 31.47 1.95
C GLY A 384 1.68 32.41 0.94
N TRP A 385 2.79 31.96 0.36
CA TRP A 385 3.84 32.83 -0.23
C TRP A 385 3.63 33.24 -1.70
N TYR A 386 2.38 33.29 -2.17
CA TYR A 386 2.06 33.56 -3.59
C TYR A 386 1.39 34.91 -3.80
N HIS A 387 1.82 35.66 -4.83
CA HIS A 387 1.10 36.83 -5.31
C HIS A 387 -0.27 36.41 -5.87
N SER A 388 -1.35 36.88 -5.24
CA SER A 388 -2.71 36.75 -5.77
C SER A 388 -2.81 37.41 -7.15
N LYS A 389 -3.43 36.73 -8.11
CA LYS A 389 -3.53 37.19 -9.49
C LYS A 389 -4.99 37.43 -9.88
N THR A 390 -5.30 38.68 -10.21
CA THR A 390 -6.60 39.07 -10.75
C THR A 390 -6.54 39.12 -12.28
N VAL A 391 -7.48 38.46 -12.94
CA VAL A 391 -7.74 38.63 -14.38
C VAL A 391 -9.04 39.41 -14.54
N HIS A 392 -8.93 40.58 -15.17
CA HIS A 392 -10.06 41.48 -15.38
C HIS A 392 -10.79 41.18 -16.70
N ASN A 393 -12.07 41.51 -16.75
CA ASN A 393 -12.92 41.38 -17.94
C ASN A 393 -12.99 39.97 -18.55
N VAL A 394 -12.97 38.93 -17.71
CA VAL A 394 -13.18 37.54 -18.12
C VAL A 394 -14.58 37.38 -18.67
N LYS A 395 -14.70 37.04 -19.96
CA LYS A 395 -15.99 36.77 -20.61
C LYS A 395 -16.42 35.34 -20.35
N VAL A 396 -17.56 35.20 -19.68
CA VAL A 396 -18.31 33.94 -19.57
C VAL A 396 -19.35 33.94 -20.68
N ASN A 397 -19.28 32.94 -21.55
CA ASN A 397 -20.22 32.76 -22.65
C ASN A 397 -21.32 31.77 -22.24
N GLU A 398 -22.41 31.73 -23.00
CA GLU A 398 -23.39 30.66 -22.89
C GLU A 398 -22.81 29.32 -23.38
N GLY A 399 -23.17 28.22 -22.70
CA GLY A 399 -22.64 26.89 -23.00
C GLY A 399 -21.35 26.58 -22.24
N ARG A 400 -20.31 26.13 -22.96
CA ARG A 400 -19.11 25.52 -22.37
C ARG A 400 -18.27 26.53 -21.59
N ALA A 401 -17.86 26.15 -20.38
CA ALA A 401 -17.07 26.95 -19.46
C ALA A 401 -15.78 27.49 -20.09
N THR A 402 -15.57 28.79 -19.94
CA THR A 402 -14.36 29.50 -20.41
C THR A 402 -13.15 28.94 -19.67
N LEU A 403 -12.12 28.51 -20.41
CA LEU A 403 -10.86 28.08 -19.82
C LEU A 403 -10.07 29.31 -19.34
N LEU A 404 -9.74 29.34 -18.05
CA LEU A 404 -8.97 30.37 -17.39
C LEU A 404 -7.95 29.70 -16.47
N ASN A 405 -6.67 29.75 -16.84
CA ASN A 405 -5.59 29.24 -15.99
C ASN A 405 -4.92 30.40 -15.27
N PHE A 406 -4.61 30.19 -13.99
CA PHE A 406 -3.80 31.09 -13.19
C PHE A 406 -2.41 30.51 -13.02
N ILE A 407 -1.41 31.36 -13.21
CA ILE A 407 -0.03 31.09 -12.82
C ILE A 407 0.25 32.12 -11.73
N LEU A 408 0.36 31.64 -10.49
CA LEU A 408 0.75 32.46 -9.34
C LEU A 408 2.28 32.47 -9.25
N LYS A 409 2.84 33.61 -8.89
CA LYS A 409 4.28 33.78 -8.67
C LYS A 409 4.59 33.81 -7.19
N ASP A 410 5.75 33.29 -6.82
CA ASP A 410 6.27 33.43 -5.46
C ASP A 410 6.52 34.92 -5.14
N LEU A 411 6.30 35.33 -3.89
CA LEU A 411 6.53 36.69 -3.38
C LEU A 411 8.01 37.15 -3.44
N ILE A 412 8.91 36.30 -3.94
CA ILE A 412 10.37 36.48 -3.92
C ILE A 412 10.92 36.87 -5.33
N GLU A 413 10.13 36.71 -6.40
CA GLU A 413 10.58 36.88 -7.81
C GLU A 413 10.58 38.33 -8.39
N GLU A 414 10.83 39.39 -7.59
CA GLU A 414 11.05 40.74 -8.14
C GLU A 414 12.55 41.03 -8.48
N MET A 415 13.15 40.21 -9.34
CA MET A 415 14.29 40.59 -10.18
C MET A 415 14.17 39.98 -11.59
N PRO A 416 14.02 40.78 -12.67
CA PRO A 416 13.73 40.25 -14.01
C PRO A 416 15.00 39.95 -14.82
N LEU A 417 14.87 39.13 -15.89
CA LEU A 417 15.40 39.41 -17.25
C LEU A 417 15.00 38.35 -18.32
N LEU A 418 14.24 38.81 -19.33
CA LEU A 418 14.20 38.42 -20.76
C LEU A 418 13.69 37.04 -21.28
N GLU A 419 12.92 37.13 -22.37
CA GLU A 419 12.19 36.09 -23.13
C GLU A 419 13.00 35.55 -24.35
N SER A 420 12.71 34.38 -24.94
CA SER A 420 11.72 34.17 -26.05
C SER A 420 12.13 32.93 -26.94
N PRO A 421 11.50 32.53 -28.08
CA PRO A 421 10.50 31.45 -28.05
C PRO A 421 10.51 30.39 -29.20
N ALA A 422 9.75 29.29 -28.98
CA ALA A 422 8.93 28.50 -29.93
C ALA A 422 9.49 27.83 -31.23
N SER A 423 9.06 26.58 -31.50
CA SER A 423 8.18 26.23 -32.66
C SER A 423 7.72 24.74 -32.64
N ALA A 424 6.71 24.38 -33.46
CA ALA A 424 6.08 23.05 -33.61
C ALA A 424 5.94 22.65 -35.11
N ILE A 425 5.33 21.48 -35.47
CA ILE A 425 4.62 21.07 -36.75
C ILE A 425 4.61 19.51 -36.97
N PRO A 426 3.66 18.87 -37.73
CA PRO A 426 2.99 17.59 -37.31
C PRO A 426 2.83 16.40 -38.32
N THR A 427 2.14 15.31 -37.89
CA THR A 427 1.31 14.23 -38.56
C THR A 427 1.46 13.84 -40.07
N THR A 428 1.37 12.55 -40.52
CA THR A 428 0.10 11.77 -40.80
C THR A 428 0.26 10.33 -41.43
N ALA A 429 -0.72 9.42 -41.20
CA ALA A 429 -1.30 8.34 -42.09
C ALA A 429 -0.52 7.04 -42.55
N ARG A 430 -1.11 5.89 -43.01
CA ARG A 430 -2.37 5.08 -42.77
C ARG A 430 -2.41 3.77 -43.66
N HIS A 431 -3.16 2.69 -43.26
CA HIS A 431 -3.58 1.45 -44.03
C HIS A 431 -2.55 0.29 -44.22
N GLN A 432 -2.90 -1.00 -44.51
CA GLN A 432 -4.12 -1.66 -45.06
C GLN A 432 -4.29 -3.17 -44.65
N VAL A 433 -5.40 -3.83 -45.04
CA VAL A 433 -5.91 -5.18 -44.63
C VAL A 433 -5.77 -6.25 -45.74
N LEU A 434 -5.70 -7.55 -45.40
CA LEU A 434 -6.03 -8.68 -46.32
C LEU A 434 -6.60 -9.93 -45.58
N SER A 435 -7.14 -10.90 -46.34
CA SER A 435 -8.35 -11.69 -46.00
C SER A 435 -8.18 -13.17 -45.61
N SER A 436 -9.20 -13.70 -44.94
CA SER A 436 -9.39 -15.12 -44.59
C SER A 436 -10.02 -15.97 -45.72
N GLN A 437 -9.61 -17.24 -45.82
CA GLN A 437 -10.38 -18.41 -46.31
C GLN A 437 -9.47 -19.66 -46.32
N GLY A 438 -9.70 -20.65 -45.44
CA GLY A 438 -8.90 -21.89 -45.50
C GLY A 438 -9.13 -23.02 -44.47
N VAL A 439 -9.53 -22.74 -43.23
CA VAL A 439 -9.42 -23.74 -42.12
C VAL A 439 -10.75 -24.33 -41.64
N SER A 440 -11.88 -23.93 -42.25
CA SER A 440 -13.26 -24.22 -41.79
C SER A 440 -13.65 -25.72 -41.71
N THR A 441 -12.85 -26.64 -42.24
CA THR A 441 -13.23 -28.05 -42.45
C THR A 441 -12.51 -29.09 -41.57
N LEU A 442 -11.60 -28.69 -40.68
CA LEU A 442 -10.89 -29.59 -39.74
C LEU A 442 -11.37 -29.50 -38.28
N LEU A 443 -12.18 -28.50 -37.95
CA LEU A 443 -12.67 -28.20 -36.60
C LEU A 443 -13.81 -29.11 -36.09
N SER A 444 -14.49 -29.84 -36.96
CA SER A 444 -15.78 -30.50 -36.68
C SER A 444 -15.72 -31.85 -35.94
N LYS A 445 -14.61 -32.17 -35.24
CA LYS A 445 -14.40 -33.47 -34.56
C LYS A 445 -13.71 -33.41 -33.18
N VAL A 446 -13.87 -32.33 -32.43
CA VAL A 446 -13.47 -32.28 -30.98
C VAL A 446 -14.66 -32.07 -30.04
N GLN A 447 -15.87 -31.91 -30.57
CA GLN A 447 -17.07 -31.58 -29.79
C GLN A 447 -17.74 -32.80 -29.13
N GLN A 448 -16.95 -33.54 -28.34
CA GLN A 448 -17.40 -34.54 -27.37
C GLN A 448 -16.34 -34.66 -26.26
N HIS A 449 -16.52 -33.91 -25.17
CA HIS A 449 -15.83 -34.17 -23.92
C HIS A 449 -16.84 -34.55 -22.84
N ASP A 450 -16.51 -35.63 -22.13
CA ASP A 450 -17.28 -36.12 -20.99
C ASP A 450 -17.15 -35.15 -19.81
N SER A 451 -18.10 -35.19 -18.89
CA SER A 451 -18.30 -34.17 -17.85
C SER A 451 -17.36 -34.28 -16.64
N SER A 452 -16.08 -34.58 -16.89
CA SER A 452 -15.02 -34.78 -15.88
C SER A 452 -13.76 -33.96 -16.20
N TYR A 453 -13.14 -33.40 -15.16
CA TYR A 453 -11.82 -32.75 -15.26
C TYR A 453 -10.74 -33.71 -15.77
N HIS A 454 -9.77 -33.21 -16.52
CA HIS A 454 -8.68 -34.04 -17.06
C HIS A 454 -7.83 -34.63 -15.91
N SER A 455 -7.61 -35.95 -15.93
CA SER A 455 -6.54 -36.56 -15.14
C SER A 455 -5.16 -36.20 -15.72
N TYR A 456 -4.09 -36.54 -15.00
CA TYR A 456 -2.75 -36.35 -15.54
C TYR A 456 -2.53 -37.08 -16.89
N LEU A 457 -3.12 -38.27 -17.04
CA LEU A 457 -3.02 -39.07 -18.26
C LEU A 457 -3.83 -38.47 -19.42
N ASP A 458 -5.02 -37.94 -19.14
CA ASP A 458 -5.86 -37.31 -20.17
C ASP A 458 -5.21 -36.04 -20.71
N MET A 459 -4.54 -35.27 -19.84
CA MET A 459 -3.75 -34.10 -20.24
C MET A 459 -2.54 -34.47 -21.10
N GLU A 460 -1.79 -35.52 -20.76
CA GLU A 460 -0.66 -35.98 -21.59
C GLU A 460 -1.14 -36.36 -23.00
N GLN A 461 -2.28 -37.06 -23.09
CA GLN A 461 -2.91 -37.41 -24.37
C GLN A 461 -3.39 -36.17 -25.14
N PHE A 462 -4.02 -35.21 -24.45
CA PHE A 462 -4.49 -33.95 -25.04
C PHE A 462 -3.35 -33.12 -25.62
N LEU A 463 -2.27 -32.89 -24.85
CA LEU A 463 -1.11 -32.12 -25.33
C LEU A 463 -0.41 -32.82 -26.51
N HIS A 464 -0.24 -34.15 -26.44
CA HIS A 464 0.30 -34.92 -27.57
C HIS A 464 -0.58 -34.78 -28.81
N ARG A 465 -1.92 -34.83 -28.67
CA ARG A 465 -2.87 -34.67 -29.77
C ARG A 465 -2.77 -33.27 -30.39
N ILE A 466 -2.83 -32.19 -29.60
CA ILE A 466 -2.76 -30.82 -30.11
C ILE A 466 -1.43 -30.58 -30.83
N SER A 467 -0.29 -30.97 -30.24
CA SER A 467 1.02 -30.80 -30.88
C SER A 467 1.18 -31.64 -32.16
N THR A 468 0.52 -32.80 -32.25
CA THR A 468 0.52 -33.62 -33.49
C THR A 468 -0.33 -32.97 -34.59
N VAL A 469 -1.50 -32.43 -34.26
CA VAL A 469 -2.42 -31.82 -35.24
C VAL A 469 -1.94 -30.44 -35.69
N HIS A 470 -1.38 -29.65 -34.77
CA HIS A 470 -0.95 -28.27 -34.99
C HIS A 470 0.59 -28.13 -34.97
N SER A 471 1.32 -29.14 -35.47
CA SER A 471 2.79 -29.22 -35.36
C SER A 471 3.56 -28.07 -36.00
N SER A 472 2.92 -27.25 -36.84
CA SER A 472 3.49 -26.02 -37.40
C SER A 472 3.53 -24.85 -36.41
N VAL A 473 2.72 -24.90 -35.35
CA VAL A 473 2.65 -23.85 -34.33
C VAL A 473 2.74 -24.35 -32.89
N ALA A 474 2.57 -25.64 -32.61
CA ALA A 474 2.50 -26.20 -31.27
C ALA A 474 3.51 -27.34 -31.05
N HIS A 475 4.38 -27.19 -30.05
CA HIS A 475 5.33 -28.21 -29.60
C HIS A 475 5.26 -28.34 -28.07
N PHE A 476 5.18 -29.56 -27.53
CA PHE A 476 5.25 -29.78 -26.09
C PHE A 476 6.54 -30.49 -25.66
N TYR A 477 7.06 -30.10 -24.50
CA TYR A 477 8.27 -30.66 -23.90
C TYR A 477 8.11 -30.80 -22.38
N SER A 478 9.01 -31.53 -21.73
CA SER A 478 9.00 -31.72 -20.29
C SER A 478 10.07 -30.86 -19.61
N ILE A 479 9.70 -30.10 -18.58
CA ILE A 479 10.62 -29.25 -17.80
C ILE A 479 11.27 -29.96 -16.61
N GLY A 480 10.75 -31.13 -16.23
CA GLY A 480 11.23 -31.91 -15.10
C GLY A 480 10.21 -32.97 -14.70
N GLN A 481 10.37 -33.51 -13.48
CA GLN A 481 9.50 -34.53 -12.91
C GLN A 481 9.03 -34.13 -11.51
N SER A 482 7.87 -34.64 -11.13
CA SER A 482 7.26 -34.51 -9.80
C SER A 482 7.90 -35.46 -8.78
N VAL A 483 7.50 -35.38 -7.50
CA VAL A 483 7.94 -36.29 -6.44
C VAL A 483 7.73 -37.77 -6.79
N ARG A 484 6.59 -38.12 -7.41
CA ARG A 484 6.29 -39.48 -7.91
C ARG A 484 6.79 -39.76 -9.34
N GLY A 485 7.62 -38.87 -9.91
CA GLY A 485 8.25 -39.07 -11.23
C GLY A 485 7.36 -38.75 -12.43
N ARG A 486 6.19 -38.11 -12.25
CA ARG A 486 5.34 -37.66 -13.35
C ARG A 486 5.99 -36.46 -14.03
N LYS A 487 6.01 -36.42 -15.37
CA LYS A 487 6.61 -35.32 -16.13
C LYS A 487 5.77 -34.05 -16.07
N LEU A 488 6.40 -32.91 -15.81
CA LEU A 488 5.76 -31.60 -15.93
C LEU A 488 5.85 -31.17 -17.39
N TYR A 489 4.71 -31.16 -18.10
CA TYR A 489 4.65 -30.86 -19.53
C TYR A 489 4.26 -29.40 -19.79
N VAL A 490 5.03 -28.76 -20.67
CA VAL A 490 4.81 -27.40 -21.17
C VAL A 490 4.46 -27.47 -22.65
N MET A 491 3.37 -26.82 -23.06
CA MET A 491 3.03 -26.58 -24.46
C MET A 491 3.57 -25.22 -24.88
N GLU A 492 4.42 -25.19 -25.90
CA GLU A 492 4.91 -24.01 -26.58
C GLU A 492 4.11 -23.75 -27.86
N ILE A 493 3.60 -22.52 -28.02
CA ILE A 493 2.84 -22.06 -29.18
C ILE A 493 3.54 -20.83 -29.80
N SER A 494 4.04 -20.99 -31.04
CA SER A 494 4.65 -19.93 -31.87
C SER A 494 4.86 -20.42 -33.31
N THR A 495 5.10 -19.53 -34.28
CA THR A 495 5.23 -19.90 -35.73
C THR A 495 6.38 -20.82 -36.13
N ASN A 496 7.30 -21.15 -35.23
CA ASN A 496 8.38 -22.13 -35.46
C ASN A 496 8.81 -22.73 -34.11
N PRO A 497 7.94 -23.55 -33.49
CA PRO A 497 8.06 -23.93 -32.09
C PRO A 497 9.24 -24.90 -31.90
N GLY A 498 9.88 -24.85 -30.74
CA GLY A 498 11.11 -25.60 -30.45
C GLY A 498 12.40 -24.99 -31.01
N THR A 499 12.32 -23.84 -31.70
CA THR A 499 13.50 -23.04 -32.07
C THR A 499 13.43 -21.66 -31.42
N ASP A 500 14.59 -21.11 -31.04
CA ASP A 500 14.65 -19.72 -30.59
C ASP A 500 14.44 -18.78 -31.79
N GLN A 501 13.52 -17.83 -31.63
CA GLN A 501 13.08 -16.90 -32.68
C GLN A 501 13.38 -15.46 -32.23
N PRO A 502 14.55 -14.90 -32.59
CA PRO A 502 14.99 -13.63 -32.06
C PRO A 502 14.04 -12.48 -32.42
N GLY A 503 13.56 -11.77 -31.40
CA GLY A 503 12.67 -10.62 -31.56
C GLY A 503 11.20 -10.88 -31.20
N LYS A 504 10.83 -12.10 -30.82
CA LYS A 504 9.52 -12.41 -30.21
C LYS A 504 9.61 -12.45 -28.68
N PRO A 505 8.82 -11.65 -27.92
CA PRO A 505 8.74 -11.81 -26.47
C PRO A 505 8.14 -13.19 -26.12
N GLN A 506 8.71 -13.80 -25.08
CA GLN A 506 8.27 -15.09 -24.55
C GLN A 506 7.35 -14.86 -23.36
N VAL A 507 6.30 -15.66 -23.21
CA VAL A 507 5.34 -15.53 -22.11
C VAL A 507 5.02 -16.90 -21.51
N MET A 508 4.88 -16.99 -20.19
CA MET A 508 4.53 -18.24 -19.50
C MET A 508 3.18 -18.19 -18.78
N PHE A 509 2.45 -19.29 -18.83
CA PHE A 509 1.31 -19.59 -17.97
C PHE A 509 1.57 -20.81 -17.10
N VAL A 510 1.10 -20.80 -15.85
CA VAL A 510 1.18 -21.94 -14.92
C VAL A 510 -0.19 -22.19 -14.30
N GLY A 511 -0.63 -23.45 -14.27
CA GLY A 511 -1.87 -23.88 -13.63
C GLY A 511 -1.68 -25.10 -12.73
N SER A 512 -2.70 -25.38 -11.93
CA SER A 512 -2.71 -26.49 -10.96
C SER A 512 -1.47 -26.49 -10.04
N MET A 513 -1.19 -25.35 -9.41
CA MET A 513 -0.10 -25.21 -8.43
C MET A 513 -0.46 -25.91 -7.11
N HIS A 514 -1.71 -25.80 -6.69
CA HIS A 514 -2.32 -26.75 -5.75
C HIS A 514 -2.91 -27.94 -6.52
N GLY A 515 -2.91 -29.12 -5.91
CA GLY A 515 -3.37 -30.35 -6.59
C GLY A 515 -4.86 -30.32 -6.94
N ASN A 516 -5.65 -29.69 -6.08
CA ASN A 516 -7.10 -29.53 -6.20
C ASN A 516 -7.55 -28.37 -7.11
N ASP A 517 -6.63 -27.61 -7.72
CA ASP A 517 -6.92 -26.48 -8.63
C ASP A 517 -7.37 -26.95 -10.03
N ALA A 518 -8.48 -27.69 -10.11
CA ALA A 518 -9.01 -28.21 -11.37
C ALA A 518 -9.31 -27.10 -12.38
N VAL A 519 -9.88 -25.97 -11.93
CA VAL A 519 -10.31 -24.85 -12.78
C VAL A 519 -9.15 -24.23 -13.57
N GLY A 520 -8.03 -23.94 -12.89
CA GLY A 520 -6.89 -23.27 -13.52
C GLY A 520 -6.23 -24.13 -14.59
N ARG A 521 -6.20 -25.46 -14.37
CA ARG A 521 -5.79 -26.46 -15.36
C ARG A 521 -6.67 -26.42 -16.61
N GLU A 522 -7.98 -26.55 -16.47
CA GLU A 522 -8.87 -26.68 -17.64
C GLU A 522 -8.85 -25.42 -18.50
N ILE A 523 -8.80 -24.23 -17.89
CA ILE A 523 -8.68 -22.95 -18.61
C ILE A 523 -7.41 -22.92 -19.47
N LEU A 524 -6.29 -23.47 -18.99
CA LEU A 524 -5.04 -23.52 -19.74
C LEU A 524 -5.04 -24.57 -20.84
N LEU A 525 -5.73 -25.71 -20.66
CA LEU A 525 -5.93 -26.68 -21.73
C LEU A 525 -6.84 -26.12 -22.84
N ASN A 526 -7.96 -25.50 -22.47
CA ASN A 526 -8.84 -24.81 -23.41
C ASN A 526 -8.13 -23.65 -24.13
N LEU A 527 -7.23 -22.91 -23.45
CA LEU A 527 -6.42 -21.86 -24.09
C LEU A 527 -5.43 -22.43 -25.13
N VAL A 528 -4.79 -23.56 -24.83
CA VAL A 528 -3.93 -24.29 -25.79
C VAL A 528 -4.72 -24.63 -27.05
N GLU A 529 -5.90 -25.24 -26.89
CA GLU A 529 -6.78 -25.57 -28.02
C GLU A 529 -7.25 -24.31 -28.75
N TYR A 530 -7.75 -23.29 -28.06
CA TYR A 530 -8.24 -22.04 -28.65
C TYR A 530 -7.18 -21.35 -29.51
N LEU A 531 -5.94 -21.22 -29.01
CA LEU A 531 -4.85 -20.58 -29.76
C LEU A 531 -4.46 -21.38 -31.01
N CYS A 532 -4.38 -22.71 -30.90
CA CYS A 532 -4.03 -23.58 -32.02
C CYS A 532 -5.12 -23.67 -33.10
N LEU A 533 -6.39 -23.70 -32.70
CA LEU A 533 -7.55 -23.79 -33.59
C LEU A 533 -7.84 -22.48 -34.33
N ASN A 534 -7.66 -21.33 -33.67
CA ASN A 534 -7.98 -20.02 -34.24
C ASN A 534 -6.81 -19.35 -34.99
N TYR A 535 -5.59 -19.90 -34.88
CA TYR A 535 -4.45 -19.43 -35.65
C TYR A 535 -4.69 -19.55 -37.17
N GLY A 536 -4.54 -18.43 -37.88
CA GLY A 536 -4.86 -18.30 -39.31
C GLY A 536 -6.33 -17.97 -39.62
N ASN A 537 -7.22 -18.00 -38.64
CA ASN A 537 -8.64 -17.70 -38.79
C ASN A 537 -9.06 -16.39 -38.12
N GLU A 538 -8.62 -16.19 -36.88
CA GLU A 538 -8.97 -15.04 -36.06
C GLU A 538 -7.76 -14.06 -36.05
N PRO A 539 -7.95 -12.77 -36.42
CA PRO A 539 -6.82 -11.84 -36.59
C PRO A 539 -5.98 -11.61 -35.33
N LEU A 540 -6.60 -11.49 -34.16
CA LEU A 540 -5.92 -11.23 -32.89
C LEU A 540 -5.07 -12.45 -32.46
N VAL A 541 -5.59 -13.67 -32.55
CA VAL A 541 -4.85 -14.92 -32.29
C VAL A 541 -3.73 -15.12 -33.31
N THR A 542 -4.02 -14.87 -34.60
CA THR A 542 -3.02 -15.00 -35.67
C THR A 542 -1.87 -14.03 -35.46
N GLN A 543 -2.17 -12.77 -35.13
CA GLN A 543 -1.16 -11.78 -34.79
C GLN A 543 -0.38 -12.19 -33.54
N LEU A 544 -1.07 -12.65 -32.48
CA LEU A 544 -0.44 -13.03 -31.22
C LEU A 544 0.59 -14.16 -31.39
N VAL A 545 0.24 -15.25 -32.08
CA VAL A 545 1.17 -16.36 -32.35
C VAL A 545 2.28 -15.93 -33.33
N ASN A 546 1.99 -15.01 -34.25
CA ASN A 546 2.97 -14.41 -35.14
C ASN A 546 3.99 -13.53 -34.43
N THR A 547 3.62 -12.82 -33.35
CA THR A 547 4.49 -11.86 -32.67
C THR A 547 5.08 -12.36 -31.36
N THR A 548 4.52 -13.40 -30.73
CA THR A 548 4.94 -13.91 -29.41
C THR A 548 5.34 -15.39 -29.45
N ARG A 549 5.87 -15.87 -28.32
CA ARG A 549 6.10 -17.30 -28.03
C ARG A 549 5.46 -17.62 -26.69
N VAL A 550 4.29 -18.27 -26.73
CA VAL A 550 3.49 -18.56 -25.54
C VAL A 550 3.86 -19.95 -25.03
N HIS A 551 4.12 -20.09 -23.74
CA HIS A 551 4.37 -21.38 -23.10
C HIS A 551 3.36 -21.61 -21.98
N ILE A 552 2.79 -22.81 -21.90
CA ILE A 552 1.67 -23.12 -21.01
C ILE A 552 2.00 -24.42 -20.24
N LEU A 553 2.06 -24.34 -18.91
CA LEU A 553 2.21 -25.47 -17.97
C LEU A 553 0.86 -25.74 -17.29
N PRO A 554 0.04 -26.70 -17.75
CA PRO A 554 -1.31 -26.90 -17.19
C PRO A 554 -1.29 -27.62 -15.82
N PHE A 555 -0.24 -28.41 -15.56
CA PHE A 555 -0.03 -29.15 -14.31
C PHE A 555 1.35 -28.84 -13.72
N MET A 556 1.39 -27.98 -12.70
CA MET A 556 2.57 -27.87 -11.84
C MET A 556 2.60 -28.94 -10.74
N ASN A 557 1.44 -29.30 -10.16
CA ASN A 557 1.31 -30.31 -9.10
C ASN A 557 0.49 -31.53 -9.56
N PRO A 558 1.03 -32.39 -10.44
CA PRO A 558 0.33 -33.59 -10.90
C PRO A 558 0.13 -34.64 -9.81
N ASP A 559 0.96 -34.63 -8.76
CA ASP A 559 0.87 -35.63 -7.69
C ASP A 559 -0.26 -35.31 -6.71
N GLY A 560 -0.38 -34.05 -6.29
CA GLY A 560 -1.48 -33.59 -5.44
C GLY A 560 -2.84 -33.72 -6.13
N ASN A 561 -2.93 -33.55 -7.45
CA ASN A 561 -4.18 -33.77 -8.19
C ASN A 561 -4.68 -35.22 -8.05
N GLU A 562 -3.78 -36.16 -8.25
CA GLU A 562 -4.11 -37.58 -8.25
C GLU A 562 -4.41 -38.06 -6.81
N GLY A 563 -3.70 -37.50 -5.81
CA GLY A 563 -4.04 -37.67 -4.40
C GLY A 563 -5.42 -37.09 -4.04
N ALA A 564 -5.79 -35.92 -4.57
CA ALA A 564 -7.11 -35.32 -4.34
C ALA A 564 -8.25 -36.17 -4.95
N VAL A 565 -8.06 -36.70 -6.15
CA VAL A 565 -9.03 -37.59 -6.82
C VAL A 565 -9.24 -38.90 -6.05
N ASP A 566 -8.18 -39.48 -5.48
CA ASP A 566 -8.30 -40.69 -4.64
C ASP A 566 -8.87 -40.39 -3.24
N ALA A 567 -8.51 -39.25 -2.63
CA ALA A 567 -9.12 -38.79 -1.38
C ALA A 567 -10.64 -38.57 -1.53
N GLN A 568 -11.09 -38.03 -2.66
CA GLN A 568 -12.52 -37.82 -2.93
C GLN A 568 -13.33 -39.12 -3.04
N LYS A 569 -12.69 -40.27 -3.30
CA LYS A 569 -13.30 -41.61 -3.20
C LYS A 569 -13.32 -42.17 -1.78
N TYR A 570 -12.41 -41.75 -0.90
CA TYR A 570 -12.26 -42.27 0.47
C TYR A 570 -13.04 -41.47 1.53
N PHE A 571 -13.19 -40.14 1.37
CA PHE A 571 -13.71 -39.26 2.42
C PHE A 571 -15.23 -39.01 2.41
N ALA A 572 -16.02 -39.81 1.69
CA ALA A 572 -17.48 -39.67 1.63
C ALA A 572 -18.24 -40.07 2.92
N VAL A 573 -17.57 -40.12 4.09
CA VAL A 573 -18.13 -40.68 5.34
C VAL A 573 -17.81 -39.87 6.62
N ASN A 574 -16.90 -38.89 6.63
CA ASN A 574 -16.63 -38.02 7.78
C ASN A 574 -16.04 -36.66 7.33
N GLU A 575 -16.59 -35.54 7.79
CA GLU A 575 -16.23 -34.19 7.29
C GLU A 575 -15.10 -33.47 8.07
N ASP A 576 -14.80 -33.84 9.32
CA ASP A 576 -14.02 -33.00 10.24
C ASP A 576 -12.47 -33.17 10.27
N LEU A 577 -11.86 -33.91 9.33
CA LEU A 577 -10.39 -34.18 9.35
C LEU A 577 -9.65 -33.90 8.02
N GLY A 578 -10.27 -33.16 7.09
CA GLY A 578 -9.82 -33.06 5.69
C GLY A 578 -8.85 -31.93 5.31
N GLY A 579 -8.43 -31.06 6.24
CA GLY A 579 -7.76 -29.80 5.90
C GLY A 579 -6.37 -29.94 5.26
N GLY A 580 -5.45 -30.68 5.88
CA GLY A 580 -4.04 -30.71 5.48
C GLY A 580 -3.77 -31.34 4.11
N MET A 581 -4.33 -32.52 3.85
CA MET A 581 -4.02 -33.33 2.65
C MET A 581 -4.51 -32.75 1.31
N ARG A 582 -5.28 -31.65 1.29
CA ARG A 582 -5.89 -31.11 0.06
C ARG A 582 -5.04 -30.08 -0.68
N TYR A 583 -4.14 -29.40 0.02
CA TYR A 583 -3.37 -28.25 -0.52
C TYR A 583 -1.97 -28.61 -1.00
N SER A 584 -1.44 -29.76 -0.57
CA SER A 584 -0.01 -30.04 -0.58
C SER A 584 0.45 -31.01 -1.67
N SER A 585 1.76 -31.04 -1.91
CA SER A 585 2.44 -32.19 -2.51
C SER A 585 2.29 -33.44 -1.63
N ASP A 586 2.74 -34.58 -2.16
CA ASP A 586 2.73 -35.89 -1.49
C ASP A 586 3.51 -35.94 -0.15
N GLN A 587 4.26 -34.87 0.18
CA GLN A 587 5.02 -34.68 1.42
C GLN A 587 4.48 -33.53 2.29
N ASN A 588 3.19 -33.21 2.16
CA ASN A 588 2.52 -32.13 2.91
C ASN A 588 3.14 -30.72 2.71
N THR A 589 3.77 -30.46 1.56
CA THR A 589 4.37 -29.15 1.21
C THR A 589 3.47 -28.35 0.27
N ASP A 590 3.14 -27.10 0.58
CA ASP A 590 2.53 -26.17 -0.39
C ASP A 590 3.60 -25.70 -1.41
N LEU A 591 3.37 -25.96 -2.70
CA LEU A 591 4.33 -25.60 -3.76
C LEU A 591 4.43 -24.10 -4.01
N ASN A 592 3.36 -23.32 -3.78
CA ASN A 592 3.40 -21.86 -3.86
C ASN A 592 4.36 -21.29 -2.81
N LEU A 593 4.34 -21.87 -1.62
CA LEU A 593 5.23 -21.54 -0.51
C LEU A 593 6.56 -22.30 -0.54
N ASN A 594 6.91 -23.03 -1.61
CA ASN A 594 8.14 -23.85 -1.63
C ASN A 594 9.34 -23.19 -2.36
N PHE A 595 9.13 -22.06 -3.04
CA PHE A 595 10.23 -21.29 -3.62
C PHE A 595 11.12 -20.67 -2.51
N PRO A 596 12.45 -20.59 -2.70
CA PRO A 596 13.35 -19.99 -1.73
C PRO A 596 13.21 -18.47 -1.69
N GLU A 597 13.25 -17.89 -0.50
CA GLU A 597 13.22 -16.44 -0.27
C GLU A 597 14.64 -15.86 -0.22
N LEU A 598 14.81 -14.59 -0.60
CA LEU A 598 16.11 -13.93 -0.73
C LEU A 598 16.92 -13.83 0.58
N SER A 599 16.28 -14.03 1.73
CA SER A 599 16.87 -13.93 3.07
C SER A 599 17.17 -15.28 3.74
N TYR A 600 16.67 -16.41 3.21
CA TYR A 600 16.87 -17.73 3.81
C TYR A 600 17.04 -18.82 2.75
N ALA A 601 18.18 -19.53 2.80
CA ALA A 601 18.32 -20.79 2.09
C ALA A 601 17.39 -21.82 2.75
N ARG A 602 16.33 -22.26 2.04
CA ARG A 602 15.55 -23.42 2.46
C ARG A 602 16.33 -24.69 2.17
N ASP A 603 16.56 -25.50 3.20
CA ASP A 603 17.26 -26.79 3.08
C ASP A 603 16.52 -27.82 2.22
N PHE A 604 15.25 -27.56 1.85
CA PHE A 604 14.44 -28.49 1.09
C PHE A 604 13.52 -27.80 0.07
N VAL A 605 13.75 -28.07 -1.22
CA VAL A 605 12.94 -27.60 -2.35
C VAL A 605 12.46 -28.80 -3.16
N GLN A 606 11.17 -28.83 -3.50
CA GLN A 606 10.53 -29.95 -4.18
C GLN A 606 10.96 -30.06 -5.66
N PRO A 607 10.88 -31.26 -6.28
CA PRO A 607 11.22 -31.48 -7.69
C PRO A 607 10.45 -30.60 -8.67
N GLU A 608 9.16 -30.37 -8.42
CA GLU A 608 8.26 -29.52 -9.22
C GLU A 608 8.74 -28.07 -9.22
N THR A 609 8.97 -27.51 -8.03
CA THR A 609 9.53 -26.17 -7.80
C THR A 609 10.88 -26.02 -8.48
N THR A 610 11.74 -27.03 -8.38
CA THR A 610 13.07 -27.07 -9.01
C THR A 610 12.98 -27.07 -10.54
N ALA A 611 12.03 -27.84 -11.10
CA ALA A 611 11.77 -27.87 -12.54
C ALA A 611 11.30 -26.50 -13.05
N VAL A 612 10.36 -25.84 -12.35
CA VAL A 612 9.88 -24.50 -12.71
C VAL A 612 10.96 -23.44 -12.56
N MET A 613 11.78 -23.48 -11.50
CA MET A 613 12.93 -22.56 -11.37
C MET A 613 13.96 -22.73 -12.49
N ASN A 614 14.28 -23.96 -12.88
CA ASN A 614 15.20 -24.23 -13.98
C ASN A 614 14.62 -23.80 -15.33
N TRP A 615 13.31 -23.96 -15.52
CA TRP A 615 12.58 -23.50 -16.69
C TRP A 615 12.60 -21.96 -16.83
N ILE A 616 12.33 -21.24 -15.74
CA ILE A 616 12.43 -19.76 -15.68
C ILE A 616 13.88 -19.28 -15.95
N LYS A 617 14.89 -20.03 -15.51
CA LYS A 617 16.31 -19.72 -15.81
C LYS A 617 16.69 -20.01 -17.27
N ALA A 618 16.01 -20.96 -17.93
CA ALA A 618 16.30 -21.35 -19.31
C ALA A 618 15.68 -20.41 -20.36
N TYR A 619 14.60 -19.71 -20.03
CA TYR A 619 13.88 -18.82 -20.96
C TYR A 619 13.62 -17.44 -20.35
N SER A 620 13.99 -16.38 -21.06
CA SER A 620 13.71 -15.00 -20.65
C SER A 620 12.24 -14.63 -20.92
N PHE A 621 11.34 -15.02 -20.02
CA PHE A 621 9.93 -14.65 -20.06
C PHE A 621 9.75 -13.14 -19.79
N ALA A 622 9.05 -12.46 -20.70
CA ALA A 622 8.69 -11.05 -20.57
C ALA A 622 7.45 -10.84 -19.67
N LEU A 623 6.56 -11.83 -19.64
CA LEU A 623 5.33 -11.86 -18.83
C LEU A 623 5.13 -13.27 -18.26
N SER A 624 4.53 -13.37 -17.07
CA SER A 624 4.09 -14.62 -16.46
C SER A 624 2.71 -14.46 -15.83
N ALA A 625 1.92 -15.53 -15.81
CA ALA A 625 0.62 -15.57 -15.13
C ALA A 625 0.34 -16.95 -14.53
N SER A 626 -0.02 -16.99 -13.25
CA SER A 626 -0.48 -18.21 -12.56
C SER A 626 -1.99 -18.22 -12.47
N ILE A 627 -2.64 -19.29 -12.96
CA ILE A 627 -4.10 -19.44 -12.94
C ILE A 627 -4.48 -20.43 -11.83
N LEU A 628 -5.08 -19.91 -10.75
CA LEU A 628 -5.46 -20.65 -9.54
C LEU A 628 -6.99 -20.76 -9.40
N GLY A 629 -7.47 -21.71 -8.60
CA GLY A 629 -8.89 -21.86 -8.25
C GLY A 629 -9.25 -21.22 -6.88
N GLY A 630 -10.53 -21.28 -6.53
CA GLY A 630 -10.98 -21.25 -5.13
C GLY A 630 -11.39 -19.90 -4.50
N MET A 631 -11.03 -18.73 -5.03
CA MET A 631 -11.36 -17.43 -4.40
C MET A 631 -12.64 -16.73 -4.91
N ILE A 632 -13.30 -17.22 -5.98
CA ILE A 632 -14.59 -16.70 -6.45
C ILE A 632 -15.54 -17.87 -6.69
N GLY A 633 -16.73 -17.82 -6.09
CA GLY A 633 -17.77 -18.84 -6.23
C GLY A 633 -18.51 -18.79 -7.58
N ILE A 634 -17.83 -19.16 -8.68
CA ILE A 634 -18.52 -19.44 -9.95
C ILE A 634 -19.08 -20.86 -9.90
N LYS A 635 -20.41 -20.97 -9.79
CA LYS A 635 -21.12 -22.25 -9.82
C LYS A 635 -21.29 -22.69 -11.27
N TYR A 636 -20.50 -23.68 -11.71
CA TYR A 636 -20.52 -24.19 -13.08
C TYR A 636 -21.89 -24.74 -13.51
N PRO A 637 -22.50 -24.23 -14.59
CA PRO A 637 -23.56 -24.93 -15.31
C PRO A 637 -22.94 -25.97 -16.26
N ASN A 638 -23.63 -27.10 -16.43
CA ASN A 638 -23.17 -28.24 -17.25
C ASN A 638 -23.26 -27.96 -18.77
N SER A 639 -22.44 -27.05 -19.30
CA SER A 639 -22.18 -26.93 -20.75
C SER A 639 -20.97 -26.03 -21.06
N VAL A 640 -19.87 -26.62 -21.54
CA VAL A 640 -18.65 -25.92 -22.01
C VAL A 640 -18.87 -25.32 -23.41
N GLY A 641 -20.00 -24.63 -23.62
CA GLY A 641 -20.45 -24.16 -24.94
C GLY A 641 -20.42 -22.65 -25.12
N SER A 642 -20.36 -21.87 -24.03
CA SER A 642 -20.53 -20.41 -24.06
C SER A 642 -19.60 -19.62 -23.13
N LEU A 643 -18.64 -20.28 -22.48
CA LEU A 643 -17.66 -19.61 -21.60
C LEU A 643 -16.44 -19.06 -22.37
N ASP A 644 -16.24 -19.54 -23.60
CA ASP A 644 -14.93 -19.68 -24.23
C ASP A 644 -14.68 -18.72 -25.41
N GLU A 645 -15.05 -17.44 -25.26
CA GLU A 645 -14.52 -16.39 -26.15
C GLU A 645 -14.23 -15.08 -25.43
N ALA A 646 -15.10 -14.61 -24.53
CA ALA A 646 -14.88 -13.36 -23.80
C ALA A 646 -13.68 -13.44 -22.83
N VAL A 647 -13.53 -14.56 -22.11
CA VAL A 647 -12.37 -14.81 -21.24
C VAL A 647 -11.09 -14.92 -22.07
N PHE A 648 -11.11 -15.68 -23.16
CA PHE A 648 -9.93 -15.79 -24.03
C PHE A 648 -9.60 -14.49 -24.77
N LYS A 649 -10.59 -13.68 -25.18
CA LYS A 649 -10.37 -12.31 -25.67
C LYS A 649 -9.85 -11.38 -24.58
N SER A 650 -10.26 -11.53 -23.32
CA SER A 650 -9.71 -10.74 -22.23
C SER A 650 -8.24 -11.10 -21.97
N ILE A 651 -7.92 -12.39 -21.97
CA ILE A 651 -6.55 -12.91 -21.91
C ILE A 651 -5.75 -12.39 -23.12
N THR A 652 -6.16 -12.66 -24.37
CA THR A 652 -5.39 -12.22 -25.56
C THR A 652 -5.31 -10.69 -25.72
N ASN A 653 -6.27 -9.91 -25.21
CA ASN A 653 -6.15 -8.45 -25.12
C ASN A 653 -5.13 -8.00 -24.05
N ALA A 654 -5.05 -8.67 -22.91
CA ALA A 654 -3.97 -8.43 -21.94
C ALA A 654 -2.59 -8.76 -22.56
N TYR A 655 -2.53 -9.72 -23.49
CA TYR A 655 -1.31 -10.01 -24.24
C TYR A 655 -0.96 -8.95 -25.28
N TYR A 656 -1.94 -8.20 -25.78
CA TYR A 656 -1.68 -7.02 -26.62
C TYR A 656 -0.89 -5.95 -25.86
N MET A 657 -0.97 -5.91 -24.52
CA MET A 657 -0.13 -5.04 -23.69
C MET A 657 1.35 -5.42 -23.71
N VAL A 658 1.73 -6.63 -24.14
CA VAL A 658 3.14 -7.03 -24.37
C VAL A 658 3.77 -6.23 -25.53
N HIS A 659 2.95 -5.66 -26.41
CA HIS A 659 3.41 -4.73 -27.45
C HIS A 659 3.62 -3.29 -26.95
N PHE A 660 3.26 -2.98 -25.69
CA PHE A 660 3.73 -1.78 -24.99
C PHE A 660 5.00 -2.16 -24.23
N SER A 661 6.14 -2.02 -24.89
CA SER A 661 7.43 -2.42 -24.35
C SER A 661 8.59 -1.66 -25.01
N VAL A 662 9.72 -1.66 -24.32
CA VAL A 662 11.02 -1.31 -24.87
C VAL A 662 11.82 -2.57 -25.09
N ARG A 663 12.59 -2.60 -26.17
CA ARG A 663 13.62 -3.61 -26.41
C ARG A 663 14.93 -2.93 -26.76
N GLY A 664 16.03 -3.65 -26.67
CA GLY A 664 17.29 -3.15 -27.19
C GLY A 664 18.46 -4.07 -26.89
N ARG A 665 19.66 -3.51 -27.02
CA ARG A 665 20.93 -4.20 -26.81
C ARG A 665 21.85 -3.37 -25.93
N VAL A 666 22.51 -4.02 -24.99
CA VAL A 666 23.61 -3.43 -24.21
C VAL A 666 24.94 -3.87 -24.80
N THR A 667 25.81 -2.90 -25.11
CA THR A 667 27.12 -3.11 -25.71
C THR A 667 28.20 -2.27 -25.03
N ASP A 668 29.43 -2.77 -25.05
CA ASP A 668 30.62 -2.03 -24.63
C ASP A 668 30.97 -0.96 -25.68
N ILE A 669 31.19 0.29 -25.24
CA ILE A 669 31.36 1.45 -26.13
C ILE A 669 32.66 1.44 -26.93
N GLN A 670 33.71 0.73 -26.50
CA GLN A 670 35.02 0.71 -27.17
C GLN A 670 35.19 -0.49 -28.11
N SER A 671 34.74 -1.66 -27.66
CA SER A 671 34.88 -2.94 -28.38
C SER A 671 33.67 -3.29 -29.24
N GLY A 672 32.52 -2.67 -29.00
CA GLY A 672 31.24 -2.99 -29.65
C GLY A 672 30.70 -4.38 -29.30
N GLN A 673 31.32 -5.09 -28.36
CA GLN A 673 30.87 -6.41 -27.93
C GLN A 673 29.60 -6.31 -27.07
N ALA A 674 28.79 -7.37 -27.12
CA ALA A 674 27.57 -7.45 -26.33
C ALA A 674 27.86 -7.74 -24.86
N ILE A 675 27.23 -6.98 -23.96
CA ILE A 675 27.37 -7.20 -22.52
C ILE A 675 26.25 -8.13 -22.06
N ALA A 676 26.60 -9.40 -21.85
CA ALA A 676 25.69 -10.40 -21.31
C ALA A 676 25.38 -10.13 -19.84
N ASN A 677 24.14 -10.41 -19.42
CA ASN A 677 23.64 -10.21 -18.06
C ASN A 677 23.75 -8.76 -17.53
N ALA A 678 23.91 -7.78 -18.41
CA ALA A 678 23.70 -6.37 -18.05
C ALA A 678 22.25 -6.19 -17.55
N THR A 679 22.07 -5.40 -16.50
CA THR A 679 20.78 -5.19 -15.85
C THR A 679 20.17 -3.89 -16.34
N ILE A 680 18.91 -3.94 -16.75
CA ILE A 680 18.11 -2.80 -17.20
C ILE A 680 16.97 -2.60 -16.20
N VAL A 681 16.87 -1.39 -15.66
CA VAL A 681 15.91 -0.97 -14.64
C VAL A 681 15.19 0.27 -15.14
N VAL A 682 13.90 0.38 -14.80
CA VAL A 682 13.12 1.62 -15.01
C VAL A 682 13.22 2.43 -13.74
N GLU A 683 13.48 3.73 -13.85
CA GLU A 683 13.52 4.65 -12.71
C GLU A 683 12.26 4.48 -11.83
N GLY A 684 12.47 4.33 -10.51
CA GLY A 684 11.41 4.04 -9.55
C GLY A 684 10.83 2.62 -9.55
N SER A 685 11.35 1.68 -10.35
CA SER A 685 10.86 0.29 -10.42
C SER A 685 11.84 -0.72 -9.81
N ARG A 686 11.39 -1.46 -8.79
CA ARG A 686 12.12 -2.60 -8.20
C ARG A 686 12.30 -3.80 -9.13
N HIS A 687 11.50 -3.90 -10.18
CA HIS A 687 11.57 -5.03 -11.12
C HIS A 687 12.72 -4.80 -12.09
N GLN A 688 13.67 -5.74 -12.18
CA GLN A 688 14.87 -5.64 -13.03
C GLN A 688 14.81 -6.62 -14.19
N VAL A 689 15.32 -6.23 -15.38
CA VAL A 689 15.45 -7.12 -16.55
C VAL A 689 16.92 -7.35 -16.84
N HIS A 690 17.31 -8.59 -17.16
CA HIS A 690 18.68 -8.91 -17.51
C HIS A 690 18.84 -9.15 -19.02
N ALA A 691 19.93 -8.64 -19.59
CA ALA A 691 20.30 -8.83 -20.98
C ALA A 691 20.74 -10.27 -21.24
N THR A 692 20.24 -10.88 -22.31
CA THR A 692 20.63 -12.21 -22.78
C THR A 692 22.13 -12.30 -23.10
N SER A 693 22.64 -13.51 -23.34
CA SER A 693 24.02 -13.75 -23.82
C SER A 693 24.40 -13.00 -25.12
N THR A 694 23.41 -12.50 -25.88
CA THR A 694 23.62 -11.67 -27.08
C THR A 694 23.59 -10.16 -26.80
N GLY A 695 23.47 -9.76 -25.53
CA GLY A 695 23.31 -8.40 -25.03
C GLY A 695 21.89 -7.85 -25.17
N ARG A 696 20.92 -8.64 -25.67
CA ARG A 696 19.55 -8.16 -25.93
C ARG A 696 18.65 -8.26 -24.70
N TYR A 697 17.79 -7.25 -24.49
CA TYR A 697 16.81 -7.21 -23.40
C TYR A 697 15.42 -6.79 -23.91
N TRP A 698 14.38 -7.07 -23.09
CA TRP A 698 12.99 -6.65 -23.32
C TRP A 698 12.35 -6.21 -22.00
N ARG A 699 11.77 -5.01 -21.98
CA ARG A 699 11.15 -4.38 -20.81
C ARG A 699 9.71 -3.97 -21.13
N LEU A 700 8.75 -4.70 -20.57
CA LEU A 700 7.33 -4.36 -20.59
C LEU A 700 7.09 -3.05 -19.83
N MET A 701 6.38 -2.10 -20.45
CA MET A 701 6.06 -0.78 -19.88
C MET A 701 4.75 -0.27 -20.46
N ALA A 702 3.92 0.35 -19.62
CA ALA A 702 2.75 1.08 -20.11
C ALA A 702 3.18 2.25 -21.04
N PRO A 703 2.27 2.78 -21.88
CA PRO A 703 2.53 4.02 -22.60
C PRO A 703 2.82 5.17 -21.64
N GLY A 704 3.91 5.91 -21.89
CA GLY A 704 4.42 6.91 -20.95
C GLY A 704 5.85 7.34 -21.26
N ILE A 705 6.40 8.23 -20.43
CA ILE A 705 7.81 8.64 -20.50
C ILE A 705 8.51 8.06 -19.27
N TYR A 706 9.64 7.39 -19.49
CA TYR A 706 10.39 6.67 -18.47
C TYR A 706 11.88 6.92 -18.65
N GLN A 707 12.65 6.94 -17.55
CA GLN A 707 14.09 6.77 -17.63
C GLN A 707 14.44 5.29 -17.45
N LEU A 708 15.29 4.78 -18.33
CA LEU A 708 15.86 3.44 -18.28
C LEU A 708 17.33 3.55 -17.88
N HIS A 709 17.72 2.81 -16.86
CA HIS A 709 19.10 2.68 -16.40
C HIS A 709 19.63 1.32 -16.83
N ALA A 710 20.77 1.27 -17.52
CA ALA A 710 21.49 0.04 -17.82
C ALA A 710 22.84 0.03 -17.09
N PHE A 711 23.13 -1.05 -16.37
CA PHE A 711 24.38 -1.24 -15.64
C PHE A 711 24.92 -2.66 -15.80
N ALA A 712 26.23 -2.84 -15.68
CA ALA A 712 26.87 -4.14 -15.70
C ALA A 712 28.13 -4.12 -14.82
N PRO A 713 28.52 -5.23 -14.16
CA PRO A 713 29.72 -5.27 -13.33
C PRO A 713 30.99 -4.86 -14.12
N GLY A 714 31.75 -3.89 -13.60
CA GLY A 714 32.92 -3.33 -14.29
C GLY A 714 32.59 -2.17 -15.24
N TYR A 715 31.33 -1.74 -15.34
CA TYR A 715 30.85 -0.70 -16.26
C TYR A 715 30.02 0.37 -15.57
N ALA A 716 30.30 1.63 -15.91
CA ALA A 716 29.50 2.79 -15.56
C ALA A 716 28.04 2.61 -15.99
N ALA A 717 27.11 2.94 -15.09
CA ALA A 717 25.69 2.94 -15.41
C ALA A 717 25.37 4.02 -16.47
N SER A 718 24.52 3.69 -17.43
CA SER A 718 24.04 4.60 -18.47
C SER A 718 22.54 4.80 -18.33
N VAL A 719 22.06 6.03 -18.54
CA VAL A 719 20.65 6.40 -18.39
C VAL A 719 20.12 6.95 -19.71
N MET A 720 18.92 6.51 -20.11
CA MET A 720 18.23 7.00 -21.29
C MET A 720 16.74 7.23 -21.02
N THR A 721 16.24 8.41 -21.39
CA THR A 721 14.80 8.71 -21.39
C THR A 721 14.15 8.15 -22.65
N VAL A 722 13.08 7.38 -22.48
CA VAL A 722 12.29 6.78 -23.56
C VAL A 722 10.82 7.18 -23.44
N ARG A 723 10.14 7.32 -24.57
CA ARG A 723 8.70 7.54 -24.65
C ARG A 723 8.01 6.33 -25.29
N VAL A 724 7.39 5.50 -24.47
CA VAL A 724 6.63 4.32 -24.89
C VAL A 724 5.27 4.73 -25.43
N LEU A 725 4.86 4.16 -26.58
CA LEU A 725 3.64 4.51 -27.31
C LEU A 725 2.64 3.35 -27.35
N GLU A 726 1.36 3.66 -27.53
CA GLU A 726 0.24 2.70 -27.67
C GLU A 726 0.23 1.91 -29.00
N THR A 727 1.23 2.10 -29.87
CA THR A 727 1.17 1.59 -31.25
C THR A 727 2.40 0.82 -31.71
N GLN A 728 3.50 0.86 -30.96
CA GLN A 728 4.76 0.21 -31.36
C GLN A 728 5.67 -0.07 -30.15
N VAL A 729 6.54 -1.08 -30.32
CA VAL A 729 7.63 -1.39 -29.38
C VAL A 729 8.80 -0.45 -29.68
N GLU A 730 9.25 0.30 -28.68
CA GLU A 730 10.35 1.26 -28.82
C GLU A 730 11.71 0.56 -28.70
N GLN A 731 12.72 1.03 -29.44
CA GLN A 731 14.08 0.48 -29.40
C GLN A 731 15.06 1.43 -28.71
N VAL A 732 15.71 0.95 -27.64
CA VAL A 732 16.67 1.71 -26.82
C VAL A 732 17.93 0.87 -26.61
N ASP A 733 18.98 1.19 -27.37
CA ASP A 733 20.28 0.51 -27.27
C ASP A 733 21.22 1.30 -26.35
N PHE A 734 21.94 0.58 -25.47
CA PHE A 734 22.82 1.14 -24.45
C PHE A 734 24.29 0.87 -24.77
N TRP A 735 25.11 1.90 -24.58
CA TRP A 735 26.57 1.82 -24.68
C TRP A 735 27.19 2.11 -23.31
N LEU A 736 27.82 1.11 -22.71
CA LEU A 736 28.43 1.24 -21.37
C LEU A 736 29.96 1.42 -21.48
N THR A 737 30.51 2.19 -20.53
CA THR A 737 31.94 2.53 -20.42
C THR A 737 32.55 1.82 -19.21
N GLN A 738 33.77 1.28 -19.30
CA GLN A 738 34.38 0.57 -18.16
C GLN A 738 34.75 1.52 -16.99
N GLU A 739 34.53 1.05 -15.76
CA GLU A 739 34.69 1.83 -14.51
C GLU A 739 36.12 2.35 -14.24
N GLN A 740 37.14 1.82 -14.92
CA GLN A 740 38.51 2.34 -14.82
C GLN A 740 38.64 3.82 -15.27
N LEU A 741 37.63 4.37 -15.95
CA LEU A 741 37.54 5.80 -16.29
C LEU A 741 36.83 6.67 -15.25
N LEU A 742 36.12 6.09 -14.27
CA LEU A 742 35.30 6.84 -13.29
C LEU A 742 36.05 7.35 -12.04
N GLN A 743 37.32 6.96 -11.87
CA GLN A 743 38.10 7.32 -10.67
C GLN A 743 38.33 8.84 -10.50
N SER A 744 38.08 9.66 -11.53
CA SER A 744 38.18 11.12 -11.47
C SER A 744 36.92 11.84 -10.97
N GLU A 745 35.73 11.24 -11.06
CA GLU A 745 34.47 11.92 -10.69
C GLU A 745 34.13 11.73 -9.20
N GLY A 746 34.29 10.52 -8.66
CA GLY A 746 34.00 10.24 -7.25
C GLY A 746 34.85 11.02 -6.24
N GLN A 747 36.05 11.48 -6.63
CA GLN A 747 36.89 12.35 -5.79
C GLN A 747 36.34 13.79 -5.68
N MET A 748 35.55 14.24 -6.65
CA MET A 748 35.00 15.59 -6.70
C MET A 748 33.76 15.72 -5.79
N GLU A 749 32.88 14.72 -5.80
CA GLU A 749 31.69 14.69 -4.94
C GLU A 749 32.04 14.60 -3.45
N GLU A 750 33.04 13.80 -3.08
CA GLU A 750 33.48 13.65 -1.69
C GLU A 750 34.02 14.98 -1.11
N GLU A 751 34.78 15.71 -1.93
CA GLU A 751 35.31 17.04 -1.58
C GLU A 751 34.21 18.11 -1.50
N GLU A 752 33.13 18.01 -2.29
CA GLU A 752 31.94 18.84 -2.14
C GLU A 752 31.19 18.54 -0.84
N PHE A 753 30.99 17.25 -0.51
CA PHE A 753 30.29 16.87 0.71
C PHE A 753 31.10 17.24 1.97
N ARG A 754 32.44 17.13 1.94
CA ARG A 754 33.30 17.62 3.02
C ARG A 754 33.10 19.11 3.29
N LYS A 755 33.09 19.93 2.24
CA LYS A 755 32.85 21.39 2.34
C LYS A 755 31.46 21.72 2.87
N LEU A 756 30.45 20.93 2.54
CA LEU A 756 29.10 21.09 3.07
C LEU A 756 29.08 20.90 4.59
N VAL A 757 29.65 19.80 5.10
CA VAL A 757 29.71 19.51 6.53
C VAL A 757 30.58 20.53 7.28
N GLU A 758 31.69 20.97 6.70
CA GLU A 758 32.54 22.03 7.25
C GLU A 758 31.80 23.38 7.35
N GLY A 759 31.00 23.75 6.34
CA GLY A 759 30.20 24.98 6.36
C GLY A 759 29.04 24.96 7.35
N LEU A 760 28.28 23.85 7.38
CA LEU A 760 27.16 23.65 8.30
C LEU A 760 27.58 23.47 9.76
N SER A 761 28.85 23.18 10.04
CA SER A 761 29.37 23.08 11.41
C SER A 761 29.42 24.42 12.14
N SER A 762 29.07 25.54 11.49
CA SER A 762 28.81 26.81 12.15
C SER A 762 27.32 26.97 12.50
N ALA A 763 27.03 27.37 13.74
CA ALA A 763 25.65 27.49 14.23
C ALA A 763 24.77 28.39 13.35
N LEU A 764 25.32 29.49 12.82
CA LEU A 764 24.60 30.42 11.93
C LEU A 764 24.18 29.77 10.60
N SER A 765 25.05 28.95 9.99
CA SER A 765 24.71 28.27 8.72
C SER A 765 23.72 27.12 8.93
N LEU A 766 23.80 26.44 10.07
CA LEU A 766 22.79 25.44 10.45
C LEU A 766 21.44 26.08 10.75
N GLU A 767 21.42 27.23 11.43
CA GLU A 767 20.20 28.01 11.70
C GLU A 767 19.54 28.48 10.39
N GLN A 768 20.33 29.02 9.46
CA GLN A 768 19.87 29.38 8.12
C GLN A 768 19.30 28.18 7.35
N LEU A 769 19.92 26.99 7.46
CA LEU A 769 19.38 25.78 6.86
C LEU A 769 18.00 25.46 7.46
N VAL A 770 17.88 25.34 8.78
CA VAL A 770 16.63 24.95 9.44
C VAL A 770 15.51 25.97 9.21
N GLN A 771 15.83 27.27 9.19
CA GLN A 771 14.88 28.33 8.83
C GLN A 771 14.45 28.31 7.36
N SER A 772 15.23 27.68 6.46
CA SER A 772 14.91 27.56 5.03
C SER A 772 14.06 26.33 4.67
N LEU A 773 13.86 25.41 5.61
CA LEU A 773 13.06 24.19 5.37
C LEU A 773 11.57 24.53 5.34
N LEU A 774 10.82 23.78 4.53
CA LEU A 774 9.37 23.92 4.46
C LEU A 774 8.75 23.73 5.88
N PRO A 775 7.83 24.62 6.30
CA PRO A 775 7.38 24.71 7.68
C PRO A 775 6.59 23.47 8.11
N ALA A 776 6.61 23.21 9.41
CA ALA A 776 5.88 22.09 10.03
C ALA A 776 4.39 22.13 9.68
N GLY A 777 3.79 20.94 9.58
CA GLY A 777 2.34 20.79 9.49
C GLY A 777 1.65 21.23 10.79
N THR A 778 0.32 21.08 10.85
CA THR A 778 -0.39 21.24 12.12
C THR A 778 0.01 20.10 13.07
N LEU A 779 0.98 20.38 13.95
CA LEU A 779 1.43 19.46 14.99
C LEU A 779 0.29 19.15 15.96
N LEU A 780 -0.09 17.88 16.00
CA LEU A 780 -1.17 17.32 16.80
C LEU A 780 -0.70 15.99 17.37
N TYR A 781 -1.17 15.62 18.55
CA TYR A 781 -0.93 14.28 19.06
C TYR A 781 -1.70 13.25 18.26
N ARG A 782 -1.01 12.16 17.90
CA ARG A 782 -1.57 11.05 17.13
C ARG A 782 -1.73 9.83 18.02
N ASN A 783 -2.92 9.23 18.02
CA ASN A 783 -3.11 7.89 18.58
C ASN A 783 -2.33 6.85 17.75
N TYR A 784 -2.20 5.63 18.25
CA TYR A 784 -1.46 4.55 17.59
C TYR A 784 -1.87 4.32 16.12
N LYS A 785 -3.18 4.42 15.81
CA LYS A 785 -3.68 4.25 14.45
C LYS A 785 -3.23 5.39 13.55
N GLU A 786 -3.46 6.64 13.95
CA GLU A 786 -3.05 7.83 13.21
C GLU A 786 -1.54 7.91 12.99
N ARG A 787 -0.75 7.54 14.00
CA ARG A 787 0.72 7.42 13.91
C ARG A 787 1.15 6.36 12.89
N SER A 788 0.48 5.19 12.90
CA SER A 788 0.72 4.12 11.93
C SER A 788 0.32 4.52 10.50
N GLU A 789 -0.80 5.23 10.34
CA GLU A 789 -1.28 5.73 9.05
C GLU A 789 -0.37 6.85 8.51
N PHE A 790 0.12 7.76 9.36
CA PHE A 790 1.07 8.81 8.99
C PHE A 790 2.41 8.24 8.51
N LEU A 791 2.98 7.27 9.24
CA LEU A 791 4.23 6.60 8.82
C LEU A 791 4.06 5.84 7.50
N ARG A 792 2.92 5.17 7.29
CA ARG A 792 2.59 4.53 6.01
C ARG A 792 2.40 5.57 4.90
N GLY A 793 1.79 6.71 5.20
CA GLY A 793 1.64 7.84 4.28
C GLY A 793 2.99 8.35 3.80
N LEU A 794 3.91 8.67 4.72
CA LEU A 794 5.29 9.07 4.37
C LEU A 794 5.99 8.00 3.52
N ALA A 795 5.89 6.72 3.90
CA ALA A 795 6.51 5.63 3.17
C ALA A 795 5.96 5.43 1.75
N LEU A 796 4.66 5.70 1.53
CA LEU A 796 4.01 5.65 0.23
C LEU A 796 4.28 6.90 -0.62
N SER A 797 4.46 8.07 0.00
CA SER A 797 4.79 9.33 -0.67
C SER A 797 6.26 9.43 -1.09
N PHE A 798 7.17 8.84 -0.31
CA PHE A 798 8.62 8.93 -0.51
C PHE A 798 9.31 7.54 -0.61
N PRO A 799 8.82 6.60 -1.44
CA PRO A 799 9.23 5.19 -1.42
C PRO A 799 10.67 4.94 -1.91
N HIS A 800 11.32 5.94 -2.50
CA HIS A 800 12.70 5.84 -3.00
C HIS A 800 13.75 6.13 -1.93
N ILE A 801 13.39 6.88 -0.88
CA ILE A 801 14.28 7.23 0.23
C ILE A 801 13.85 6.62 1.57
N THR A 802 12.62 6.11 1.67
CA THR A 802 12.08 5.56 2.91
C THR A 802 11.87 4.06 2.87
N ARG A 803 12.01 3.42 4.04
CA ARG A 803 11.64 2.03 4.27
C ARG A 803 10.99 1.89 5.65
N LEU A 804 9.69 1.66 5.67
CA LEU A 804 8.93 1.38 6.90
C LEU A 804 8.90 -0.12 7.19
N TYR A 805 9.20 -0.52 8.42
CA TYR A 805 9.10 -1.89 8.91
C TYR A 805 8.68 -1.93 10.38
N GLY A 806 8.13 -3.07 10.81
CA GLY A 806 7.90 -3.35 12.23
C GLY A 806 9.15 -4.01 12.83
N LEU A 807 9.58 -3.55 14.00
CA LEU A 807 10.62 -4.19 14.81
C LEU A 807 10.08 -5.41 15.57
N GLY A 808 8.81 -5.32 15.97
CA GLY A 808 8.12 -6.30 16.79
C GLY A 808 6.72 -5.80 17.15
N HIS A 809 6.14 -6.39 18.17
CA HIS A 809 4.83 -6.02 18.70
C HIS A 809 4.95 -5.76 20.21
N SER A 810 4.17 -4.83 20.72
CA SER A 810 4.00 -4.60 22.16
C SER A 810 3.18 -5.70 22.83
N TRP A 811 3.03 -5.62 24.15
CA TRP A 811 2.23 -6.54 24.94
C TRP A 811 0.75 -6.62 24.49
N GLU A 812 0.14 -5.50 24.10
CA GLU A 812 -1.21 -5.44 23.50
C GLU A 812 -1.19 -5.59 21.96
N PHE A 813 -0.16 -6.23 21.40
CA PHE A 813 -0.01 -6.52 19.97
C PHE A 813 0.01 -5.29 19.03
N ARG A 814 0.39 -4.10 19.51
CA ARG A 814 0.63 -2.93 18.65
C ARG A 814 2.02 -3.01 18.03
N THR A 815 2.13 -2.85 16.71
CA THR A 815 3.41 -2.90 15.99
C THR A 815 4.32 -1.74 16.39
N ILE A 816 5.55 -2.03 16.78
CA ILE A 816 6.58 -1.01 17.02
C ILE A 816 7.21 -0.67 15.67
N TRP A 817 6.92 0.53 15.16
CA TRP A 817 7.35 0.96 13.82
C TRP A 817 8.73 1.60 13.83
N ALA A 818 9.56 1.19 12.87
CA ALA A 818 10.80 1.86 12.47
C ALA A 818 10.67 2.38 11.04
N LEU A 819 10.94 3.67 10.84
CA LEU A 819 11.05 4.31 9.53
C LEU A 819 12.51 4.62 9.26
N GLU A 820 13.09 3.93 8.29
CA GLU A 820 14.42 4.22 7.78
C GLU A 820 14.36 5.25 6.65
N ILE A 821 15.27 6.22 6.64
CA ILE A 821 15.43 7.28 5.64
C ILE A 821 16.90 7.30 5.19
N SER A 822 17.15 7.14 3.88
CA SER A 822 18.48 7.24 3.24
C SER A 822 18.33 7.40 1.72
N GLY A 823 19.36 7.87 1.02
CA GLY A 823 19.32 8.00 -0.45
C GLY A 823 19.37 6.67 -1.23
N SER A 824 19.56 5.53 -0.54
CA SER A 824 19.60 4.20 -1.19
C SER A 824 19.23 3.06 -0.20
N PRO A 825 17.98 3.01 0.32
CA PRO A 825 17.57 2.11 1.41
C PRO A 825 17.61 0.62 1.04
N GLU A 826 17.64 0.31 -0.26
CA GLU A 826 17.77 -1.07 -0.78
C GLU A 826 19.24 -1.51 -0.95
N SER A 827 20.20 -0.60 -0.77
CA SER A 827 21.63 -0.88 -0.87
C SER A 827 22.30 -0.97 0.51
N LEU A 828 23.32 -1.81 0.60
CA LEU A 828 24.28 -1.80 1.70
C LEU A 828 25.54 -1.06 1.23
N ARG A 829 25.48 0.27 1.13
CA ARG A 829 26.66 1.12 0.94
C ARG A 829 27.41 1.24 2.28
N PRO A 830 28.55 0.56 2.49
CA PRO A 830 29.07 0.38 3.84
C PRO A 830 30.03 1.51 4.27
N THR A 831 29.88 2.71 3.69
CA THR A 831 30.60 3.95 4.04
C THR A 831 29.68 5.04 4.58
N GLU A 832 28.37 4.79 4.64
CA GLU A 832 27.38 5.75 5.14
C GLU A 832 27.16 5.54 6.65
N PRO A 833 27.42 6.53 7.51
CA PRO A 833 27.13 6.42 8.94
C PRO A 833 25.64 6.22 9.17
N LYS A 834 25.32 5.24 10.03
CA LYS A 834 23.95 4.89 10.41
C LYS A 834 23.65 5.48 11.78
N MET A 835 22.50 6.10 11.96
CA MET A 835 22.07 6.66 13.24
C MET A 835 20.64 6.27 13.57
N ARG A 836 20.26 6.31 14.85
CA ARG A 836 18.86 6.16 15.25
C ARG A 836 18.35 7.30 16.13
N TYR A 837 17.10 7.66 15.89
CA TYR A 837 16.29 8.48 16.76
C TYR A 837 15.19 7.62 17.36
N VAL A 838 15.05 7.62 18.67
CA VAL A 838 14.06 6.82 19.42
C VAL A 838 13.26 7.76 20.31
N ALA A 839 11.97 7.48 20.52
CA ALA A 839 11.16 8.22 21.50
C ALA A 839 10.09 7.33 22.12
N GLY A 840 9.56 7.79 23.25
CA GLY A 840 8.45 7.14 23.94
C GLY A 840 8.82 5.72 24.42
N VAL A 841 9.98 5.59 25.06
CA VAL A 841 10.29 4.44 25.94
C VAL A 841 9.35 4.50 27.14
N HIS A 842 9.15 5.68 27.70
CA HIS A 842 8.00 5.99 28.55
C HIS A 842 6.84 6.50 27.69
N GLY A 843 5.73 5.77 27.64
CA GLY A 843 4.59 6.11 26.77
C GLY A 843 3.91 7.44 27.14
N ASN A 844 4.06 7.90 28.39
CA ASN A 844 3.58 9.19 28.86
C ASN A 844 4.47 10.38 28.44
N ALA A 845 5.69 10.16 27.92
CA ALA A 845 6.54 11.19 27.32
C ALA A 845 6.07 11.55 25.90
N ALA A 846 4.92 12.22 25.83
CA ALA A 846 4.12 12.38 24.61
C ALA A 846 4.78 13.22 23.50
N ALA A 847 5.65 14.17 23.86
CA ALA A 847 6.21 15.14 22.90
C ALA A 847 7.25 14.51 21.95
N GLY A 848 8.16 13.69 22.49
CA GLY A 848 9.23 13.03 21.70
C GLY A 848 8.72 12.30 20.44
N PRO A 849 7.66 11.47 20.55
CA PRO A 849 7.02 10.83 19.39
C PRO A 849 6.61 11.81 18.27
N GLU A 850 5.92 12.90 18.59
CA GLU A 850 5.46 13.85 17.56
C GLU A 850 6.62 14.66 16.97
N LEU A 851 7.64 15.00 17.76
CA LEU A 851 8.87 15.65 17.28
C LEU A 851 9.63 14.77 16.28
N LEU A 852 9.70 13.45 16.51
CA LEU A 852 10.33 12.51 15.58
C LEU A 852 9.51 12.28 14.31
N LEU A 853 8.17 12.29 14.40
CA LEU A 853 7.30 12.24 13.22
C LEU A 853 7.46 13.49 12.35
N GLU A 854 7.58 14.67 12.95
CA GLU A 854 7.81 15.92 12.21
C GLU A 854 9.22 16.00 11.63
N PHE A 855 10.24 15.52 12.35
CA PHE A 855 11.59 15.40 11.80
C PHE A 855 11.62 14.46 10.58
N ALA A 856 10.88 13.35 10.62
CA ALA A 856 10.71 12.46 9.49
C ALA A 856 10.03 13.15 8.28
N SER A 857 8.92 13.87 8.49
CA SER A 857 8.27 14.59 7.38
C SER A 857 9.14 15.69 6.80
N VAL A 858 9.82 16.48 7.64
CA VAL A 858 10.72 17.55 7.17
C VAL A 858 11.88 16.98 6.35
N LEU A 859 12.51 15.87 6.79
CA LEU A 859 13.55 15.19 6.00
C LEU A 859 13.01 14.71 4.64
N CYS A 860 11.86 14.04 4.63
CA CYS A 860 11.28 13.49 3.39
C CYS A 860 10.81 14.57 2.41
N ILE A 861 10.08 15.58 2.88
CA ILE A 861 9.49 16.65 2.05
C ILE A 861 10.57 17.53 1.43
N ASN A 862 11.69 17.77 2.13
CA ASN A 862 12.78 18.60 1.63
C ASN A 862 13.81 17.79 0.80
N TYR A 863 13.73 16.47 0.73
CA TYR A 863 14.58 15.67 -0.16
C TYR A 863 14.26 15.95 -1.63
N GLY A 864 15.30 16.08 -2.47
CA GLY A 864 15.20 16.46 -3.87
C GLY A 864 14.95 17.96 -4.10
N TRP A 865 14.29 18.65 -3.16
CA TRP A 865 14.04 20.10 -3.24
C TRP A 865 15.16 20.94 -2.61
N ASN A 866 15.60 20.59 -1.40
CA ASN A 866 16.70 21.25 -0.71
C ASN A 866 18.00 20.46 -0.93
N PRO A 867 18.99 20.97 -1.67
CA PRO A 867 20.18 20.22 -2.05
C PRO A 867 21.06 19.82 -0.85
N THR A 868 20.98 20.57 0.25
CA THR A 868 21.68 20.23 1.50
C THR A 868 21.04 19.03 2.18
N ILE A 869 19.71 18.99 2.30
CA ILE A 869 18.98 17.85 2.86
C ILE A 869 19.16 16.61 1.99
N THR A 870 19.09 16.75 0.66
CA THR A 870 19.39 15.67 -0.30
C THR A 870 20.78 15.08 -0.03
N LYS A 871 21.83 15.92 -0.01
CA LYS A 871 23.21 15.47 0.24
C LYS A 871 23.41 14.83 1.62
N LEU A 872 22.73 15.30 2.66
CA LEU A 872 22.76 14.69 4.00
C LEU A 872 22.09 13.30 4.00
N ILE A 873 20.93 13.14 3.37
CA ILE A 873 20.20 11.88 3.28
C ILE A 873 20.90 10.88 2.35
N ASP A 874 21.54 11.35 1.27
CA ASP A 874 22.31 10.51 0.33
C ASP A 874 23.60 9.95 0.93
N ARG A 875 24.04 10.47 2.08
CA ARG A 875 25.27 10.09 2.77
C ARG A 875 25.04 9.59 4.20
N SER A 876 23.78 9.45 4.63
CA SER A 876 23.40 9.01 5.98
C SER A 876 22.34 7.92 5.93
N ARG A 877 22.32 7.05 6.95
CA ARG A 877 21.24 6.08 7.14
C ARG A 877 20.52 6.33 8.46
N ILE A 878 19.38 6.99 8.41
CA ILE A 878 18.64 7.49 9.57
C ILE A 878 17.52 6.51 9.89
N VAL A 879 17.46 5.96 11.10
CA VAL A 879 16.36 5.09 11.56
C VAL A 879 15.56 5.81 12.63
N ILE A 880 14.27 6.03 12.41
CA ILE A 880 13.39 6.74 13.34
C ILE A 880 12.40 5.72 13.93
N VAL A 881 12.40 5.59 15.26
CA VAL A 881 11.48 4.75 16.06
C VAL A 881 10.63 5.68 16.92
N PRO A 882 9.44 6.14 16.46
CA PRO A 882 8.73 7.23 17.11
C PRO A 882 8.11 6.87 18.46
N CYS A 883 7.86 5.59 18.76
CA CYS A 883 7.21 5.17 20.00
C CYS A 883 7.53 3.69 20.28
N VAL A 884 8.39 3.44 21.28
CA VAL A 884 8.76 2.09 21.73
C VAL A 884 7.66 1.45 22.58
N ASN A 885 7.00 2.25 23.42
CA ASN A 885 5.89 1.85 24.28
C ASN A 885 4.54 2.40 23.76
N PRO A 886 3.99 1.85 22.65
CA PRO A 886 2.71 2.29 22.12
C PRO A 886 1.55 2.01 23.08
N ASP A 887 1.68 1.08 24.03
CA ASP A 887 0.62 0.71 24.94
C ASP A 887 0.47 1.71 26.09
N GLY A 888 1.59 2.04 26.75
CA GLY A 888 1.65 3.14 27.71
C GLY A 888 1.23 4.47 27.07
N ARG A 889 1.52 4.66 25.77
CA ARG A 889 1.10 5.86 25.03
C ARG A 889 -0.41 6.02 24.93
N GLU A 890 -1.18 4.95 24.74
CA GLU A 890 -2.66 5.01 24.71
C GLU A 890 -3.27 5.12 26.12
N LEU A 891 -2.53 4.77 27.18
CA LEU A 891 -2.96 4.95 28.58
C LEU A 891 -2.68 6.37 29.12
N ALA A 892 -1.72 7.08 28.51
CA ALA A 892 -1.35 8.43 28.90
C ALA A 892 -2.42 9.47 28.50
N GLN A 893 -2.56 10.54 29.29
CA GLN A 893 -3.61 11.55 29.12
C GLN A 893 -3.07 12.95 28.83
N GLU A 894 -3.68 13.63 27.87
CA GLU A 894 -3.28 14.95 27.41
C GLU A 894 -3.28 16.01 28.54
N GLY A 895 -2.26 16.87 28.54
CA GLY A 895 -2.08 17.93 29.52
C GLY A 895 -1.66 17.45 30.92
N LYS A 896 -1.46 16.14 31.14
CA LYS A 896 -1.06 15.59 32.45
C LYS A 896 0.47 15.55 32.62
N CYS A 897 1.07 16.72 32.84
CA CYS A 897 2.52 16.89 32.94
C CYS A 897 3.28 15.97 33.91
N PHE A 898 2.63 15.50 34.98
CA PHE A 898 3.26 14.73 36.06
C PHE A 898 2.59 13.37 36.30
N SER A 899 1.77 12.89 35.36
CA SER A 899 1.08 11.59 35.51
C SER A 899 2.02 10.44 35.18
N THR A 900 2.06 9.43 36.05
CA THR A 900 2.74 8.16 35.80
C THR A 900 1.90 7.18 34.95
N ALA A 901 0.62 7.49 34.69
CA ALA A 901 -0.20 6.68 33.79
C ALA A 901 0.40 6.71 32.38
N GLY A 902 0.81 5.53 31.89
CA GLY A 902 1.51 5.35 30.61
C GLY A 902 3.03 5.34 30.68
N LEU A 903 3.65 5.46 31.87
CA LEU A 903 5.10 5.35 32.03
C LEU A 903 5.61 3.93 31.70
N THR A 904 5.00 2.93 32.33
CA THR A 904 5.28 1.50 32.09
C THR A 904 4.59 0.99 30.83
N ASN A 905 4.98 -0.20 30.34
CA ASN A 905 4.19 -0.94 29.35
C ASN A 905 2.89 -1.51 29.97
N ALA A 906 2.07 -2.19 29.17
CA ALA A 906 0.80 -2.77 29.64
C ALA A 906 0.96 -3.86 30.71
N HIS A 907 2.14 -4.49 30.82
CA HIS A 907 2.48 -5.44 31.88
C HIS A 907 3.07 -4.76 33.15
N SER A 908 2.95 -3.43 33.26
CA SER A 908 3.44 -2.63 34.40
C SER A 908 4.96 -2.68 34.62
N VAL A 909 5.75 -2.93 33.57
CA VAL A 909 7.22 -2.87 33.58
C VAL A 909 7.71 -1.53 33.01
N ASP A 910 8.70 -0.92 33.66
CA ASP A 910 9.43 0.24 33.13
C ASP A 910 10.49 -0.27 32.14
N LEU A 911 10.30 0.03 30.86
CA LEU A 911 11.16 -0.48 29.79
C LEU A 911 12.62 0.01 29.90
N ASP A 912 12.88 1.18 30.50
CA ASP A 912 14.25 1.67 30.72
C ASP A 912 14.93 1.04 31.96
N THR A 913 14.34 -0.03 32.49
CA THR A 913 14.94 -0.90 33.52
C THR A 913 14.99 -2.39 33.12
N ASP A 914 14.51 -2.74 31.93
CA ASP A 914 14.29 -4.11 31.48
C ASP A 914 15.41 -4.67 30.57
N PHE A 915 16.38 -3.85 30.14
CA PHE A 915 17.50 -4.25 29.27
C PHE A 915 18.59 -5.05 30.03
N LEU A 916 18.23 -6.25 30.50
CA LEU A 916 19.08 -7.12 31.32
C LEU A 916 19.60 -8.34 30.54
N TYR A 917 20.93 -8.47 30.48
CA TYR A 917 21.61 -9.58 29.79
C TYR A 917 21.17 -10.97 30.25
N GLY A 918 20.76 -11.81 29.29
CA GLY A 918 20.51 -13.23 29.51
C GLY A 918 19.26 -13.57 30.33
N ASN A 919 18.38 -12.59 30.58
CA ASN A 919 17.10 -12.84 31.22
C ASN A 919 16.09 -13.40 30.20
N ILE A 920 15.31 -14.41 30.58
CA ILE A 920 14.32 -15.08 29.71
C ILE A 920 12.95 -14.37 29.80
N SER A 921 12.78 -13.44 30.73
CA SER A 921 11.50 -12.75 31.04
C SER A 921 11.47 -11.27 30.57
N VAL A 922 12.18 -10.95 29.50
CA VAL A 922 12.25 -9.59 28.90
C VAL A 922 10.92 -9.22 28.24
N GLN A 923 10.52 -7.96 28.31
CA GLN A 923 9.28 -7.47 27.68
C GLN A 923 9.38 -7.47 26.14
N PRO A 924 8.26 -7.66 25.42
CA PRO A 924 8.29 -7.76 23.96
C PRO A 924 8.72 -6.44 23.29
N GLU A 925 8.44 -5.29 23.91
CA GLU A 925 8.95 -3.99 23.46
C GLU A 925 10.47 -3.90 23.60
N THR A 926 11.01 -4.31 24.75
CA THR A 926 12.45 -4.35 25.04
C THR A 926 13.16 -5.30 24.07
N HIS A 927 12.62 -6.49 23.82
CA HIS A 927 13.20 -7.48 22.91
C HIS A 927 13.27 -6.94 21.47
N ALA A 928 12.22 -6.27 20.97
CA ALA A 928 12.24 -5.64 19.66
C ALA A 928 13.31 -4.54 19.52
N MET A 929 13.62 -3.83 20.61
CA MET A 929 14.73 -2.87 20.65
C MET A 929 16.10 -3.54 20.82
N MET A 930 16.21 -4.63 21.58
CA MET A 930 17.42 -5.44 21.66
C MET A 930 17.81 -5.97 20.28
N ASP A 931 16.88 -6.56 19.53
CA ASP A 931 17.12 -7.07 18.17
C ASP A 931 17.62 -5.97 17.21
N LEU A 932 17.07 -4.76 17.32
CA LEU A 932 17.54 -3.60 16.55
C LEU A 932 18.97 -3.19 16.92
N ILE A 933 19.30 -3.21 18.21
CA ILE A 933 20.64 -2.86 18.74
C ILE A 933 21.66 -3.95 18.40
N GLU A 934 21.32 -5.23 18.52
CA GLU A 934 22.16 -6.38 18.19
C GLU A 934 22.37 -6.54 16.68
N GLY A 935 21.40 -6.13 15.85
CA GLY A 935 21.58 -5.95 14.41
C GLY A 935 22.63 -4.90 14.04
N GLY A 936 22.93 -3.99 14.98
CA GLY A 936 24.17 -3.25 15.09
C GLY A 936 24.50 -2.23 14.00
N GLY A 937 25.74 -1.76 14.06
CA GLY A 937 26.34 -0.83 13.11
C GLY A 937 25.83 0.60 13.22
N PHE A 938 25.29 1.01 14.38
CA PHE A 938 24.89 2.39 14.62
C PHE A 938 26.07 3.23 15.16
N THR A 939 26.32 4.38 14.53
CA THR A 939 27.34 5.35 14.95
C THR A 939 26.89 6.20 16.14
N LEU A 940 25.58 6.49 16.24
CA LEU A 940 24.99 7.36 17.24
C LEU A 940 23.50 7.04 17.45
N SER A 941 23.05 7.11 18.69
CA SER A 941 21.64 7.01 19.09
C SER A 941 21.22 8.24 19.90
N VAL A 942 20.02 8.76 19.61
CA VAL A 942 19.40 9.88 20.33
C VAL A 942 17.99 9.49 20.76
N VAL A 943 17.73 9.51 22.07
CA VAL A 943 16.44 9.15 22.66
C VAL A 943 15.73 10.40 23.16
N LEU A 944 14.48 10.63 22.78
CA LEU A 944 13.67 11.76 23.25
C LEU A 944 12.67 11.31 24.32
N GLU A 945 12.82 11.84 25.54
CA GLU A 945 12.00 11.56 26.71
C GLU A 945 11.47 12.84 27.37
N GLY A 946 10.60 12.73 28.37
CA GLY A 946 9.93 13.85 29.04
C GLY A 946 10.20 13.97 30.54
N GLY A 947 9.76 15.07 31.16
CA GLY A 947 9.82 15.30 32.61
C GLY A 947 11.04 16.10 33.10
N SER A 948 11.95 16.51 32.22
CA SER A 948 13.08 17.41 32.52
C SER A 948 13.46 18.22 31.27
N LEU A 949 14.43 19.14 31.38
CA LEU A 949 14.94 19.93 30.24
C LEU A 949 16.48 19.93 30.25
N MET A 950 17.08 18.87 29.71
CA MET A 950 18.52 18.60 29.72
C MET A 950 18.86 17.37 28.84
N ALA A 951 20.14 17.06 28.66
CA ALA A 951 20.58 15.77 28.10
C ALA A 951 21.40 14.94 29.11
N THR A 952 21.34 13.62 28.96
CA THR A 952 22.15 12.66 29.73
C THR A 952 22.95 11.74 28.83
N TYR A 953 24.19 11.44 29.25
CA TYR A 953 25.09 10.51 28.58
C TYR A 953 25.38 9.27 29.46
N PRO A 954 25.87 8.15 28.87
CA PRO A 954 26.08 6.91 29.61
C PRO A 954 27.15 7.05 30.71
N TYR A 955 27.07 6.32 31.82
CA TYR A 955 26.14 5.24 32.12
C TYR A 955 25.12 5.61 33.21
N ASP A 956 23.94 4.98 33.16
CA ASP A 956 22.89 5.10 34.20
C ASP A 956 23.22 4.27 35.45
N ARG A 957 23.96 3.16 35.29
CA ARG A 957 24.41 2.33 36.42
C ARG A 957 25.45 3.03 37.32
N PRO A 958 25.37 2.86 38.65
CA PRO A 958 26.12 3.68 39.61
C PRO A 958 27.59 3.27 39.79
N THR A 959 27.96 2.01 39.49
CA THR A 959 29.25 1.42 39.91
C THR A 959 30.36 1.46 38.85
N GLN A 960 30.07 1.94 37.63
CA GLN A 960 31.03 1.91 36.52
C GLN A 960 31.75 3.26 36.34
N ALA A 961 33.07 3.21 36.14
CA ALA A 961 33.83 4.35 35.63
C ALA A 961 33.48 4.57 34.14
N VAL A 962 33.21 5.82 33.75
CA VAL A 962 32.80 6.12 32.37
C VAL A 962 34.01 6.03 31.44
N GLN A 963 34.07 4.95 30.67
CA GLN A 963 35.02 4.82 29.58
C GLN A 963 34.62 5.77 28.44
N ASN A 964 35.59 6.51 27.89
CA ASN A 964 35.39 7.56 26.89
C ASN A 964 34.44 8.72 27.31
N GLU A 965 34.43 9.08 28.62
CA GLU A 965 33.56 10.13 29.19
C GLU A 965 33.58 11.45 28.41
N GLU A 966 34.78 11.90 27.99
CA GLU A 966 34.98 13.14 27.25
C GLU A 966 34.15 13.18 25.95
N THR A 967 34.15 12.09 25.17
CA THR A 967 33.36 11.97 23.94
C THR A 967 31.87 11.88 24.25
N LEU A 968 31.47 11.04 25.23
CA LEU A 968 30.06 10.85 25.56
C LEU A 968 29.41 12.15 26.06
N ARG A 969 30.13 12.89 26.92
CA ARG A 969 29.72 14.22 27.40
C ARG A 969 29.73 15.26 26.28
N TYR A 970 30.71 15.23 25.38
CA TYR A 970 30.76 16.10 24.20
C TYR A 970 29.53 15.89 23.31
N LEU A 971 29.18 14.64 22.97
CA LEU A 971 28.01 14.33 22.14
C LEU A 971 26.69 14.82 22.76
N ALA A 972 26.51 14.64 24.07
CA ALA A 972 25.35 15.23 24.77
C ALA A 972 25.38 16.78 24.75
N SER A 973 26.56 17.40 24.82
CA SER A 973 26.72 18.85 24.72
C SER A 973 26.45 19.42 23.32
N VAL A 974 26.58 18.63 22.25
CA VAL A 974 26.23 19.05 20.87
C VAL A 974 24.73 19.31 20.77
N TYR A 975 23.89 18.42 21.29
CA TYR A 975 22.44 18.63 21.35
C TYR A 975 22.10 19.88 22.18
N VAL A 976 22.64 19.94 23.39
CA VAL A 976 22.29 20.96 24.38
C VAL A 976 22.77 22.37 23.98
N SER A 977 23.94 22.49 23.35
CA SER A 977 24.47 23.78 22.90
C SER A 977 23.73 24.39 21.70
N ASN A 978 23.05 23.56 20.91
CA ASN A 978 22.18 24.00 19.81
C ASN A 978 20.73 24.26 20.25
N HIS A 979 20.37 23.96 21.50
CA HIS A 979 19.04 24.20 22.05
C HIS A 979 18.99 25.59 22.72
N PRO A 980 17.93 26.41 22.50
CA PRO A 980 17.87 27.78 22.99
C PRO A 980 17.92 27.92 24.53
N LEU A 981 17.33 26.98 25.27
CA LEU A 981 17.27 27.03 26.74
C LEU A 981 18.20 26.05 27.50
N MET A 982 18.37 24.79 27.04
CA MET A 982 19.07 23.74 27.82
C MET A 982 20.49 24.13 28.26
N HIS A 983 21.28 24.76 27.39
CA HIS A 983 22.67 25.13 27.69
C HIS A 983 22.82 26.11 28.87
N LEU A 984 21.76 26.83 29.21
CA LEU A 984 21.73 27.75 30.36
C LEU A 984 21.75 27.00 31.71
N GLY A 985 21.43 25.70 31.71
CA GLY A 985 21.53 24.85 32.91
C GLY A 985 20.45 25.09 33.96
N TYR A 986 19.37 25.81 33.62
CA TYR A 986 18.20 25.97 34.48
C TYR A 986 17.19 24.87 34.16
N ILE A 987 17.05 23.89 35.06
CA ILE A 987 15.90 22.98 35.02
C ILE A 987 14.66 23.80 35.39
N GLY A 988 13.93 24.32 34.40
CA GLY A 988 12.71 25.12 34.59
C GLY A 988 11.50 24.33 35.13
N CYS A 989 11.73 23.14 35.69
CA CYS A 989 10.71 22.20 36.09
C CYS A 989 10.38 22.41 37.56
N SER A 990 9.20 22.96 37.82
CA SER A 990 8.61 22.93 39.15
C SER A 990 7.95 21.58 39.35
N ASP A 991 8.65 20.66 40.00
CA ASP A 991 8.01 19.49 40.60
C ASP A 991 6.91 19.97 41.55
N GLY A 992 5.74 19.31 41.51
CA GLY A 992 4.52 19.71 42.25
C GLY A 992 4.62 19.67 43.78
N LEU A 993 5.84 19.58 44.32
CA LEU A 993 6.23 19.56 45.72
C LEU A 993 7.10 20.78 46.12
N GLY A 994 7.42 21.68 45.19
CA GLY A 994 7.97 23.00 45.50
C GLY A 994 9.40 22.99 46.05
N ARG A 995 10.32 22.24 45.44
CA ARG A 995 11.75 22.33 45.74
C ARG A 995 12.49 23.11 44.65
N ASN A 996 13.22 24.14 45.05
CA ASN A 996 13.98 24.97 44.12
C ASN A 996 15.20 24.23 43.56
N GLU A 997 15.50 24.53 42.29
CA GLU A 997 16.85 24.73 41.75
C GLU A 997 17.87 23.60 41.98
N ARG A 998 17.73 22.49 41.24
CA ARG A 998 18.93 21.84 40.70
C ARG A 998 19.32 22.56 39.41
N SER A 999 20.41 23.32 39.44
CA SER A 999 21.06 23.73 38.19
C SER A 999 21.86 22.56 37.64
N VAL A 1000 21.72 22.28 36.34
CA VAL A 1000 22.57 21.33 35.62
C VAL A 1000 23.68 22.12 34.96
N PRO A 1001 24.96 21.96 35.35
CA PRO A 1001 26.06 22.64 34.69
C PRO A 1001 26.06 22.36 33.18
N GLN A 1002 25.88 23.41 32.37
CA GLN A 1002 25.83 23.34 30.90
C GLN A 1002 24.70 22.44 30.34
N GLY A 1003 23.65 22.11 31.11
CA GLY A 1003 22.52 21.31 30.65
C GLY A 1003 22.80 19.82 30.37
N VAL A 1004 23.97 19.31 30.75
CA VAL A 1004 24.39 17.91 30.56
C VAL A 1004 24.75 17.24 31.90
N LEU A 1005 24.21 16.05 32.17
CA LEU A 1005 24.60 15.18 33.30
C LEU A 1005 25.00 13.78 32.82
N ARG A 1006 25.72 13.02 33.66
CA ARG A 1006 25.75 11.57 33.50
C ARG A 1006 24.38 11.00 33.91
N GLY A 1007 23.90 9.97 33.22
CA GLY A 1007 22.65 9.27 33.57
C GLY A 1007 22.51 8.95 35.06
N ALA A 1008 23.52 8.28 35.63
CA ALA A 1008 23.56 7.92 37.07
C ALA A 1008 23.50 9.10 38.05
N GLU A 1009 23.84 10.33 37.63
CA GLU A 1009 23.76 11.53 38.47
C GLU A 1009 22.33 12.09 38.52
N PHE A 1010 21.53 11.81 37.48
CA PHE A 1010 20.13 12.20 37.42
C PHE A 1010 19.21 11.15 38.05
N ASN A 1011 19.23 9.93 37.52
CA ASN A 1011 18.46 8.79 37.99
C ASN A 1011 19.31 7.53 37.79
N SER A 1012 19.73 6.87 38.88
CA SER A 1012 20.61 5.70 38.77
C SER A 1012 19.82 4.40 38.90
N HIS A 1013 19.88 3.59 37.84
CA HIS A 1013 19.27 2.27 37.72
C HIS A 1013 20.16 1.35 36.87
N THR A 1014 19.74 0.10 36.72
CA THR A 1014 20.35 -0.89 35.84
C THR A 1014 19.32 -1.36 34.82
N GLY A 1015 19.76 -1.79 33.64
CA GLY A 1015 18.86 -2.28 32.60
C GLY A 1015 18.27 -1.18 31.71
N SER A 1016 18.97 -0.06 31.52
CA SER A 1016 18.57 0.96 30.56
C SER A 1016 18.97 0.63 29.13
N MET A 1017 18.20 1.15 28.17
CA MET A 1017 18.51 1.00 26.73
C MET A 1017 19.87 1.64 26.41
N LYS A 1018 20.16 2.76 27.09
CA LYS A 1018 21.39 3.54 26.99
C LYS A 1018 22.64 2.74 27.36
N ASP A 1019 22.60 2.05 28.50
CA ASP A 1019 23.72 1.21 28.95
C ASP A 1019 23.88 -0.02 28.06
N PHE A 1020 22.78 -0.62 27.59
CA PHE A 1020 22.79 -1.76 26.67
C PHE A 1020 23.38 -1.42 25.29
N SER A 1021 23.02 -0.27 24.71
CA SER A 1021 23.59 0.24 23.45
C SER A 1021 25.11 0.34 23.47
N MET A 1022 25.65 0.85 24.59
CA MET A 1022 27.09 0.98 24.82
C MET A 1022 27.79 -0.37 24.98
N ASP A 1023 27.17 -1.33 25.65
CA ASP A 1023 27.80 -2.62 25.95
C ASP A 1023 27.73 -3.62 24.78
N VAL A 1024 26.67 -3.58 23.95
CA VAL A 1024 26.47 -4.48 22.79
C VAL A 1024 27.16 -3.96 21.52
N ASP A 1025 26.73 -2.80 21.01
CA ASP A 1025 27.10 -2.27 19.69
C ASP A 1025 28.26 -1.25 19.79
N ALA A 1026 28.68 -0.90 21.02
CA ALA A 1026 29.56 0.23 21.31
C ALA A 1026 29.02 1.59 20.80
N CYS A 1027 27.70 1.67 20.58
CA CYS A 1027 27.02 2.84 20.02
C CYS A 1027 26.68 3.86 21.13
N PRO A 1028 27.24 5.09 21.10
CA PRO A 1028 26.87 6.17 21.99
C PRO A 1028 25.39 6.49 21.94
N GLU A 1029 24.71 6.42 23.08
CA GLU A 1029 23.30 6.80 23.21
C GLU A 1029 23.14 8.00 24.15
N VAL A 1030 22.50 9.06 23.66
CA VAL A 1030 22.19 10.28 24.41
C VAL A 1030 20.69 10.34 24.66
N THR A 1031 20.26 10.38 25.92
CA THR A 1031 18.85 10.62 26.27
C THR A 1031 18.63 12.10 26.52
N VAL A 1032 17.79 12.72 25.69
CA VAL A 1032 17.37 14.12 25.75
C VAL A 1032 16.00 14.19 26.41
N TYR A 1033 15.88 14.97 27.47
CA TYR A 1033 14.61 15.30 28.08
C TYR A 1033 14.06 16.58 27.44
N VAL A 1034 13.01 16.48 26.63
CA VAL A 1034 12.50 17.54 25.75
C VAL A 1034 11.60 18.57 26.44
N GLY A 1035 11.37 18.44 27.74
CA GLY A 1035 10.54 19.37 28.48
C GLY A 1035 10.03 18.82 29.80
N CYS A 1036 9.79 19.73 30.74
CA CYS A 1036 9.34 19.42 32.11
C CYS A 1036 7.99 18.70 32.20
N CYS A 1037 7.17 18.79 31.15
CA CYS A 1037 5.85 18.20 31.09
C CYS A 1037 5.93 16.89 30.30
N LEU A 1038 5.56 15.77 30.91
CA LEU A 1038 5.55 14.45 30.25
C LEU A 1038 4.57 14.46 29.06
N TYR A 1039 3.32 14.89 29.31
CA TYR A 1039 2.30 15.06 28.26
C TYR A 1039 1.81 16.52 28.20
N PRO A 1040 2.50 17.41 27.45
CA PRO A 1040 2.09 18.81 27.31
C PRO A 1040 0.81 19.00 26.49
N PRO A 1041 0.08 20.11 26.67
CA PRO A 1041 -1.09 20.41 25.84
C PRO A 1041 -0.66 20.67 24.37
N PRO A 1042 -1.51 20.37 23.36
CA PRO A 1042 -1.11 20.37 21.94
C PRO A 1042 -0.52 21.69 21.44
N GLN A 1043 -0.94 22.81 22.02
CA GLN A 1043 -0.46 24.15 21.67
C GLN A 1043 1.04 24.35 21.96
N GLN A 1044 1.66 23.49 22.79
CA GLN A 1044 3.09 23.50 23.07
C GLN A 1044 3.91 22.68 22.06
N LEU A 1045 3.30 21.84 21.21
CA LEU A 1045 4.07 21.02 20.25
C LEU A 1045 4.84 21.87 19.23
N LEU A 1046 4.25 22.95 18.72
CA LEU A 1046 4.93 23.83 17.75
C LEU A 1046 6.09 24.63 18.38
N PRO A 1047 5.95 25.25 19.57
CA PRO A 1047 7.08 25.75 20.34
C PRO A 1047 8.17 24.71 20.58
N LEU A 1048 7.83 23.50 21.07
CA LEU A 1048 8.80 22.43 21.30
C LEU A 1048 9.52 22.03 20.00
N TRP A 1049 8.81 21.90 18.87
CA TRP A 1049 9.43 21.66 17.58
C TRP A 1049 10.42 22.76 17.20
N THR A 1050 10.04 24.04 17.40
CA THR A 1050 10.91 25.19 17.11
C THR A 1050 12.18 25.18 17.97
N GLU A 1051 12.10 24.75 19.22
CA GLU A 1051 13.25 24.65 20.13
C GLU A 1051 14.14 23.43 19.83
N HIS A 1052 13.56 22.33 19.35
CA HIS A 1052 14.25 21.03 19.17
C HIS A 1052 14.71 20.71 17.75
N ALA A 1053 14.19 21.37 16.71
CA ALA A 1053 14.59 21.10 15.32
C ALA A 1053 16.08 21.33 15.07
N MET A 1054 16.64 22.45 15.58
CA MET A 1054 18.07 22.78 15.45
C MET A 1054 18.99 21.71 16.09
N PRO A 1055 18.79 21.30 17.35
CA PRO A 1055 19.50 20.17 17.95
C PRO A 1055 19.41 18.84 17.17
N LEU A 1056 18.25 18.51 16.60
CA LEU A 1056 18.09 17.27 15.80
C LEU A 1056 18.96 17.33 14.52
N PHE A 1057 18.96 18.45 13.80
CA PHE A 1057 19.85 18.61 12.65
C PHE A 1057 21.34 18.68 13.04
N ALA A 1058 21.67 19.23 14.22
CA ALA A 1058 23.03 19.23 14.73
C ALA A 1058 23.55 17.80 14.99
N MET A 1059 22.73 16.93 15.60
CA MET A 1059 23.10 15.52 15.81
C MET A 1059 23.22 14.74 14.49
N LEU A 1060 22.33 14.98 13.52
CA LEU A 1060 22.45 14.41 12.17
C LEU A 1060 23.76 14.85 11.48
N LEU A 1061 24.20 16.10 11.67
CA LEU A 1061 25.48 16.57 11.14
C LEU A 1061 26.69 15.93 11.86
N GLU A 1062 26.59 15.75 13.17
CA GLU A 1062 27.69 15.25 14.00
C GLU A 1062 28.09 13.80 13.64
N ILE A 1063 27.17 12.98 13.11
CA ILE A 1063 27.47 11.59 12.72
C ILE A 1063 28.55 11.47 11.64
N HIS A 1064 28.86 12.54 10.90
CA HIS A 1064 29.90 12.56 9.86
C HIS A 1064 31.29 12.97 10.39
N LYS A 1065 31.42 13.35 11.66
CA LYS A 1065 32.68 13.79 12.27
C LYS A 1065 33.39 12.64 12.99
N GLY A 1066 34.47 12.94 13.72
CA GLY A 1066 35.28 11.93 14.41
C GLY A 1066 36.38 11.34 13.53
N VAL A 1067 36.43 10.02 13.42
CA VAL A 1067 37.47 9.30 12.65
C VAL A 1067 36.85 8.15 11.86
N SER A 1068 37.22 8.07 10.58
CA SER A 1068 36.90 6.96 9.68
C SER A 1068 38.18 6.34 9.15
N GLY A 1069 38.12 5.10 8.66
CA GLY A 1069 39.31 4.47 8.11
C GLY A 1069 39.13 3.04 7.66
N VAL A 1070 40.19 2.47 7.09
CA VAL A 1070 40.25 1.06 6.68
C VAL A 1070 41.46 0.39 7.31
N VAL A 1071 41.21 -0.75 7.96
CA VAL A 1071 42.23 -1.66 8.48
C VAL A 1071 42.48 -2.78 7.47
N GLN A 1072 43.72 -2.92 7.04
CA GLN A 1072 44.15 -3.92 6.05
C GLN A 1072 45.46 -4.57 6.48
N ASP A 1073 45.78 -5.76 5.97
CA ASP A 1073 47.10 -6.38 6.16
C ASP A 1073 48.19 -5.76 5.24
N ARG A 1074 49.40 -6.34 5.22
CA ARG A 1074 50.50 -5.85 4.37
C ARG A 1074 50.30 -6.18 2.89
N GLU A 1075 49.45 -7.16 2.62
CA GLU A 1075 49.06 -7.67 1.32
C GLU A 1075 47.85 -6.89 0.75
N GLY A 1076 47.32 -5.92 1.50
CA GLY A 1076 46.21 -5.05 1.10
C GLY A 1076 44.83 -5.71 1.25
N GLN A 1077 44.73 -6.83 1.97
CA GLN A 1077 43.44 -7.47 2.26
C GLN A 1077 42.77 -6.83 3.47
N PRO A 1078 41.44 -6.63 3.45
CA PRO A 1078 40.71 -6.04 4.56
C PRO A 1078 40.70 -6.92 5.81
N VAL A 1079 40.90 -6.32 6.98
CA VAL A 1079 40.84 -7.02 8.28
C VAL A 1079 39.51 -6.74 8.96
N ALA A 1080 38.57 -7.67 8.80
CA ALA A 1080 37.25 -7.61 9.42
C ALA A 1080 37.28 -7.91 10.94
N GLY A 1081 36.41 -7.28 11.71
CA GLY A 1081 36.30 -7.48 13.16
C GLY A 1081 37.49 -6.98 13.99
N ALA A 1082 38.35 -6.13 13.42
CA ALA A 1082 39.40 -5.44 14.16
C ALA A 1082 38.76 -4.45 15.15
N VAL A 1083 39.23 -4.47 16.40
CA VAL A 1083 38.70 -3.64 17.49
C VAL A 1083 39.51 -2.35 17.57
N VAL A 1084 38.84 -1.21 17.42
CA VAL A 1084 39.41 0.13 17.62
C VAL A 1084 39.10 0.59 19.05
N ARG A 1085 40.13 1.03 19.78
CA ARG A 1085 40.03 1.49 21.18
C ARG A 1085 40.65 2.86 21.40
N VAL A 1086 40.13 3.60 22.38
CA VAL A 1086 40.76 4.79 22.97
C VAL A 1086 40.67 4.68 24.49
N ASN A 1087 41.80 4.89 25.18
CA ASN A 1087 41.92 4.80 26.65
C ASN A 1087 41.36 3.47 27.22
N GLY A 1088 41.56 2.36 26.52
CA GLY A 1088 41.06 1.02 26.88
C GLY A 1088 39.62 0.72 26.43
N SER A 1089 38.78 1.75 26.28
CA SER A 1089 37.40 1.69 25.80
C SER A 1089 37.31 1.13 24.38
N ILE A 1090 36.36 0.22 24.10
CA ILE A 1090 36.01 -0.12 22.71
C ILE A 1090 35.22 1.06 22.12
N LEU A 1091 35.56 1.47 20.90
CA LEU A 1091 34.81 2.46 20.15
C LEU A 1091 33.98 1.83 19.03
N VAL A 1092 34.60 0.97 18.24
CA VAL A 1092 33.99 0.37 17.05
C VAL A 1092 34.74 -0.90 16.64
N ARG A 1093 34.08 -1.78 15.89
CA ARG A 1093 34.68 -2.93 15.20
C ARG A 1093 34.60 -2.72 13.69
N THR A 1094 35.63 -3.15 12.96
CA THR A 1094 35.62 -3.02 11.49
C THR A 1094 34.61 -3.94 10.81
N ASP A 1095 34.01 -3.45 9.71
CA ASP A 1095 33.12 -4.21 8.83
C ASP A 1095 33.85 -5.33 8.08
N THR A 1096 33.14 -6.07 7.22
CA THR A 1096 33.70 -7.14 6.38
C THR A 1096 34.76 -6.67 5.37
N ARG A 1097 34.89 -5.36 5.16
CA ARG A 1097 35.86 -4.69 4.27
C ARG A 1097 36.93 -3.95 5.08
N GLY A 1098 37.04 -4.19 6.38
CA GLY A 1098 38.00 -3.53 7.26
C GLY A 1098 37.69 -2.05 7.53
N TYR A 1099 36.57 -1.52 7.04
CA TYR A 1099 36.17 -0.13 7.26
C TYR A 1099 35.60 0.07 8.66
N PHE A 1100 35.87 1.22 9.25
CA PHE A 1100 35.24 1.68 10.49
C PHE A 1100 34.98 3.18 10.42
N HIS A 1101 34.03 3.62 11.25
CA HIS A 1101 33.72 5.01 11.50
C HIS A 1101 33.28 5.18 12.95
N THR A 1102 33.81 6.17 13.66
CA THR A 1102 33.52 6.39 15.09
C THR A 1102 33.62 7.86 15.47
N LEU A 1103 32.76 8.28 16.39
CA LEU A 1103 32.78 9.61 16.99
C LEU A 1103 33.83 9.71 18.09
N LEU A 1104 34.44 10.90 18.20
CA LEU A 1104 35.43 11.25 19.21
C LEU A 1104 35.32 12.74 19.53
N ALA A 1105 35.59 13.12 20.79
CA ALA A 1105 35.68 14.52 21.16
C ALA A 1105 36.77 15.27 20.36
N PRO A 1106 36.61 16.57 20.07
CA PRO A 1106 37.66 17.39 19.44
C PRO A 1106 38.94 17.40 20.27
N GLY A 1107 40.06 16.96 19.68
CA GLY A 1107 41.32 16.79 20.39
C GLY A 1107 42.25 15.77 19.75
N THR A 1108 43.41 15.56 20.37
CA THR A 1108 44.41 14.58 19.94
C THR A 1108 44.22 13.26 20.70
N HIS A 1109 43.93 12.18 19.99
CA HIS A 1109 43.68 10.85 20.55
C HIS A 1109 44.71 9.83 20.07
N GLN A 1110 44.96 8.78 20.86
CA GLN A 1110 45.68 7.59 20.39
C GLN A 1110 44.70 6.43 20.24
N LEU A 1111 44.53 5.99 19.00
CA LEU A 1111 43.80 4.77 18.66
C LEU A 1111 44.70 3.56 18.91
N GLN A 1112 44.19 2.57 19.63
CA GLN A 1112 44.78 1.25 19.77
C GLN A 1112 43.93 0.29 18.93
N VAL A 1113 44.52 -0.31 17.90
CA VAL A 1113 43.77 -1.14 16.94
C VAL A 1113 44.32 -2.56 16.92
N GLN A 1114 43.46 -3.54 17.16
CA GLN A 1114 43.84 -4.92 17.42
C GLN A 1114 42.90 -5.91 16.70
N ALA A 1115 43.45 -6.94 16.05
CA ALA A 1115 42.69 -8.12 15.61
C ALA A 1115 43.43 -9.43 15.93
N PRO A 1116 42.71 -10.56 16.06
CA PRO A 1116 43.32 -11.88 16.23
C PRO A 1116 44.33 -12.20 15.12
N GLY A 1117 45.53 -12.63 15.48
CA GLY A 1117 46.60 -13.00 14.53
C GLY A 1117 47.55 -11.87 14.13
N PHE A 1118 47.19 -10.61 14.38
CA PHE A 1118 47.98 -9.43 13.99
C PHE A 1118 48.61 -8.74 15.21
N GLN A 1119 49.70 -8.00 14.96
CA GLN A 1119 50.33 -7.14 15.96
C GLN A 1119 49.51 -5.85 16.13
N GLU A 1120 49.18 -5.51 17.38
CA GLU A 1120 48.52 -4.26 17.77
C GLU A 1120 49.22 -3.04 17.16
N GLN A 1121 48.41 -2.12 16.61
CA GLN A 1121 48.88 -0.84 16.07
C GLN A 1121 48.42 0.31 16.97
N LEU A 1122 49.33 1.26 17.20
CA LEU A 1122 49.02 2.54 17.82
C LEU A 1122 49.02 3.62 16.74
N THR A 1123 47.95 4.40 16.63
CA THR A 1123 47.82 5.47 15.63
C THR A 1123 47.30 6.73 16.29
N GLN A 1124 48.10 7.79 16.24
CA GLN A 1124 47.71 9.10 16.76
C GLN A 1124 46.86 9.84 15.72
N VAL A 1125 45.72 10.37 16.15
CA VAL A 1125 44.76 11.10 15.31
C VAL A 1125 44.43 12.44 15.96
N ASN A 1126 44.05 13.42 15.15
CA ASN A 1126 43.62 14.73 15.63
C ASN A 1126 42.22 15.02 15.08
N VAL A 1127 41.25 15.21 15.97
CA VAL A 1127 39.83 15.38 15.65
C VAL A 1127 39.46 16.84 15.83
N SER A 1128 38.73 17.40 14.87
CA SER A 1128 38.26 18.80 14.87
C SER A 1128 36.74 18.84 15.04
N SER A 1129 36.22 19.83 15.77
CA SER A 1129 34.78 20.05 15.93
C SER A 1129 34.06 20.49 14.65
N HIS A 1130 34.82 20.92 13.63
CA HIS A 1130 34.30 21.51 12.40
C HIS A 1130 34.55 20.66 11.15
N GLN A 1131 35.41 19.64 11.21
CA GLN A 1131 35.80 18.87 10.02
C GLN A 1131 35.13 17.50 10.02
N MET A 1132 34.82 17.02 8.81
CA MET A 1132 34.41 15.64 8.59
C MET A 1132 35.49 14.66 9.05
N ALA A 1133 35.09 13.43 9.39
CA ALA A 1133 36.00 12.36 9.76
C ALA A 1133 37.11 12.16 8.72
N SER A 1134 38.36 12.29 9.16
CA SER A 1134 39.52 12.12 8.28
C SER A 1134 39.80 10.63 8.04
N PRO A 1135 39.83 10.16 6.78
CA PRO A 1135 40.05 8.75 6.47
C PRO A 1135 41.50 8.35 6.77
N ILE A 1136 41.70 7.37 7.65
CA ILE A 1136 43.01 6.80 7.95
C ILE A 1136 43.16 5.36 7.44
N MET A 1137 44.34 5.03 6.93
CA MET A 1137 44.70 3.68 6.51
C MET A 1137 45.60 3.04 7.58
N ILE A 1138 45.16 1.92 8.17
CA ILE A 1138 45.91 1.20 9.21
C ILE A 1138 46.39 -0.12 8.63
N GLN A 1139 47.72 -0.29 8.52
CA GLN A 1139 48.33 -1.52 8.03
C GLN A 1139 48.74 -2.44 9.19
N PHE A 1140 48.19 -3.65 9.20
CA PHE A 1140 48.47 -4.68 10.17
C PHE A 1140 49.64 -5.57 9.77
N THR A 1141 50.47 -5.90 10.74
CA THR A 1141 51.58 -6.85 10.57
C THR A 1141 51.20 -8.18 11.21
N ALA A 1142 51.27 -9.28 10.45
CA ALA A 1142 51.00 -10.62 10.97
C ALA A 1142 52.00 -11.03 12.07
N ASN A 1143 51.52 -11.66 13.15
CA ASN A 1143 52.38 -12.15 14.23
C ASN A 1143 53.20 -13.37 13.78
N SER A 1144 54.43 -13.14 13.36
CA SER A 1144 55.37 -14.13 12.80
C SER A 1144 55.82 -15.25 13.76
N SER A 1145 55.36 -15.27 15.02
CA SER A 1145 55.93 -16.10 16.09
C SER A 1145 55.14 -17.35 16.50
N ARG A 1146 53.94 -17.62 15.95
CA ARG A 1146 53.14 -18.81 16.36
C ARG A 1146 52.39 -19.59 15.26
N PHE A 1147 52.31 -19.10 14.02
CA PHE A 1147 51.48 -19.77 13.00
C PHE A 1147 52.11 -21.05 12.44
N ALA A 1148 53.44 -21.07 12.24
CA ALA A 1148 54.17 -22.20 11.65
C ALA A 1148 54.02 -23.52 12.45
N GLN A 1149 53.91 -23.46 13.79
CA GLN A 1149 53.85 -24.66 14.63
C GLN A 1149 52.46 -25.30 14.78
N LYS A 1150 51.38 -24.57 14.47
CA LYS A 1150 50.00 -25.10 14.64
C LYS A 1150 49.45 -25.78 13.38
N VAL A 1151 49.89 -25.37 12.19
CA VAL A 1151 49.39 -25.94 10.92
C VAL A 1151 49.88 -27.37 10.71
N GLU A 1152 51.14 -27.68 11.04
CA GLU A 1152 51.66 -29.07 10.95
C GLU A 1152 50.95 -30.03 11.92
N LEU A 1153 50.61 -29.57 13.13
CA LEU A 1153 49.95 -30.42 14.13
C LEU A 1153 48.49 -30.73 13.74
N ALA A 1154 47.76 -29.75 13.18
CA ALA A 1154 46.40 -29.95 12.71
C ALA A 1154 46.33 -30.87 11.48
N ALA A 1155 47.26 -30.73 10.53
CA ALA A 1155 47.36 -31.62 9.37
C ALA A 1155 47.65 -33.08 9.77
N ALA A 1156 48.56 -33.29 10.74
CA ALA A 1156 48.88 -34.61 11.26
C ALA A 1156 47.68 -35.29 11.93
N ILE A 1157 46.87 -34.55 12.71
CA ILE A 1157 45.67 -35.08 13.38
C ILE A 1157 44.60 -35.49 12.36
N SER A 1158 44.35 -34.69 11.32
CA SER A 1158 43.37 -35.02 10.28
C SER A 1158 43.76 -36.22 9.42
N ILE A 1159 45.06 -36.40 9.12
CA ILE A 1159 45.54 -37.59 8.40
C ILE A 1159 45.41 -38.84 9.30
N ALA A 1160 45.73 -38.72 10.59
CA ALA A 1160 45.59 -39.83 11.55
C ALA A 1160 44.12 -40.28 11.71
N THR A 1161 43.15 -39.36 11.82
CA THR A 1161 41.73 -39.70 11.93
C THR A 1161 41.16 -40.33 10.67
N VAL A 1162 41.52 -39.84 9.48
CA VAL A 1162 41.08 -40.46 8.20
C VAL A 1162 41.64 -41.87 8.04
N ILE A 1163 42.90 -42.11 8.42
CA ILE A 1163 43.49 -43.47 8.40
C ILE A 1163 42.80 -44.37 9.44
N LEU A 1164 42.54 -43.87 10.66
CA LEU A 1164 41.86 -44.64 11.71
C LEU A 1164 40.44 -45.04 11.30
N CYS A 1165 39.65 -44.10 10.75
CA CYS A 1165 38.31 -44.38 10.23
C CYS A 1165 38.33 -45.37 9.07
N SER A 1166 39.30 -45.24 8.16
CA SER A 1166 39.46 -46.15 7.02
C SER A 1166 39.80 -47.59 7.46
N LEU A 1167 40.69 -47.73 8.45
CA LEU A 1167 41.04 -49.02 9.07
C LEU A 1167 39.86 -49.61 9.86
N LEU A 1168 39.11 -48.80 10.60
CA LEU A 1168 37.90 -49.24 11.33
C LEU A 1168 36.81 -49.74 10.37
N VAL A 1169 36.54 -49.04 9.27
CA VAL A 1169 35.58 -49.47 8.24
C VAL A 1169 36.04 -50.76 7.56
N TRP A 1170 37.35 -50.94 7.33
CA TRP A 1170 37.91 -52.19 6.80
C TRP A 1170 37.81 -53.36 7.80
N HIS A 1171 38.04 -53.10 9.10
CA HIS A 1171 37.93 -54.12 10.15
C HIS A 1171 36.48 -54.54 10.44
N PHE A 1172 35.52 -53.61 10.37
CA PHE A 1172 34.10 -53.90 10.54
C PHE A 1172 33.50 -54.66 9.34
N ARG A 1173 34.00 -54.45 8.12
CA ARG A 1173 33.51 -55.15 6.92
C ARG A 1173 33.98 -56.60 6.79
N SER A 1174 34.99 -57.05 7.54
CA SER A 1174 35.65 -58.35 7.30
C SER A 1174 35.27 -59.51 8.24
N SER A 1175 34.61 -59.31 9.39
CA SER A 1175 34.56 -60.37 10.43
C SER A 1175 33.19 -60.82 10.99
N LYS A 1176 32.10 -60.03 10.98
CA LYS A 1176 30.81 -60.47 11.62
C LYS A 1176 29.49 -60.28 10.87
N PHE A 1177 29.46 -59.71 9.66
CA PHE A 1177 28.20 -59.40 8.95
C PHE A 1177 27.54 -60.54 8.14
N ARG A 1178 27.76 -61.80 8.57
CA ARG A 1178 27.14 -63.00 7.96
C ARG A 1178 26.17 -63.76 8.88
N ARG A 1179 26.12 -63.51 10.20
CA ARG A 1179 25.15 -64.16 11.14
C ARG A 1179 23.91 -63.32 11.49
N ILE A 1180 24.01 -61.99 11.43
CA ILE A 1180 22.91 -61.07 11.79
C ILE A 1180 21.82 -61.07 10.70
N ARG A 1181 22.24 -61.12 9.42
CA ARG A 1181 21.36 -61.08 8.24
C ARG A 1181 20.33 -62.22 8.20
N ASP A 1182 20.71 -63.39 8.69
CA ASP A 1182 19.86 -64.58 8.69
C ASP A 1182 18.93 -64.62 9.91
N HIS A 1183 19.31 -64.00 11.04
CA HIS A 1183 18.42 -63.82 12.20
C HIS A 1183 17.31 -62.80 11.93
N VAL A 1184 17.61 -61.69 11.26
CA VAL A 1184 16.59 -60.67 10.92
C VAL A 1184 15.54 -61.23 9.95
N ARG A 1185 15.94 -62.06 8.98
CA ARG A 1185 15.01 -62.76 8.07
C ARG A 1185 14.15 -63.81 8.76
N TRP A 1186 14.62 -64.42 9.83
CA TRP A 1186 13.85 -65.34 10.67
C TRP A 1186 12.85 -64.59 11.56
N LEU A 1187 13.26 -63.43 12.12
CA LEU A 1187 12.39 -62.57 12.93
C LEU A 1187 11.24 -61.95 12.14
N HIS A 1188 11.43 -61.56 10.88
CA HIS A 1188 10.32 -61.07 10.04
C HIS A 1188 9.29 -62.15 9.74
N ARG A 1189 9.69 -63.34 9.25
CA ARG A 1189 8.73 -64.44 9.00
C ARG A 1189 7.91 -64.78 10.25
N ARG A 1190 8.57 -64.83 11.42
CA ARG A 1190 7.90 -65.15 12.69
C ARG A 1190 6.96 -64.04 13.19
N ARG A 1191 7.15 -62.79 12.77
CA ARG A 1191 6.20 -61.68 13.01
C ARG A 1191 4.98 -61.80 12.10
N ASP A 1192 5.18 -62.16 10.85
CA ASP A 1192 4.10 -62.28 9.87
C ASP A 1192 3.20 -63.48 10.17
N ASP A 1193 3.78 -64.62 10.58
CA ASP A 1193 3.04 -65.80 11.06
C ASP A 1193 2.18 -65.49 12.32
N LEU A 1194 2.74 -64.75 13.29
CA LEU A 1194 2.02 -64.32 14.51
C LEU A 1194 0.90 -63.31 14.24
N HIS A 1195 1.04 -62.45 13.23
CA HIS A 1195 -0.03 -61.54 12.81
C HIS A 1195 -1.23 -62.29 12.20
N LEU A 1196 -0.99 -63.42 11.53
CA LEU A 1196 -2.04 -64.21 10.89
C LEU A 1196 -2.84 -65.05 11.89
N GLU A 1197 -2.18 -65.63 12.91
CA GLU A 1197 -2.87 -66.38 13.98
C GLU A 1197 -3.70 -65.47 14.91
N ALA A 1198 -3.27 -64.21 15.11
CA ALA A 1198 -4.00 -63.25 15.96
C ALA A 1198 -5.34 -62.78 15.38
N ILE A 1199 -5.55 -62.91 14.06
CA ILE A 1199 -6.75 -62.41 13.35
C ILE A 1199 -7.87 -63.48 13.26
N LEU A 1200 -7.56 -64.76 13.45
CA LEU A 1200 -8.48 -65.88 13.18
C LEU A 1200 -8.97 -66.64 14.44
N SER A 1201 -8.74 -66.11 15.65
CA SER A 1201 -9.17 -66.74 16.91
C SER A 1201 -10.15 -65.87 17.72
N GLU A 1202 -11.41 -66.30 17.83
CA GLU A 1202 -12.44 -65.65 18.67
C GLU A 1202 -12.19 -65.76 20.19
N LYS A 1203 -11.10 -66.39 20.63
CA LYS A 1203 -10.82 -66.64 22.06
C LYS A 1203 -9.35 -66.36 22.42
N SER A 1204 -8.96 -65.09 22.38
CA SER A 1204 -7.66 -64.61 22.88
C SER A 1204 -7.82 -63.34 23.74
N PRO A 1205 -7.15 -63.21 24.91
CA PRO A 1205 -7.30 -62.03 25.78
C PRO A 1205 -6.71 -60.72 25.25
N LEU A 1206 -5.93 -60.76 24.16
CA LEU A 1206 -5.05 -59.66 23.73
C LEU A 1206 -5.76 -58.46 23.06
N ARG A 1207 -7.09 -58.45 22.94
CA ARG A 1207 -7.83 -57.35 22.29
C ARG A 1207 -7.80 -56.03 23.08
N ARG A 1208 -7.46 -56.05 24.37
CA ARG A 1208 -7.33 -54.83 25.22
C ARG A 1208 -5.94 -54.17 25.21
N VAL A 1209 -4.95 -54.72 24.51
CA VAL A 1209 -3.57 -54.16 24.49
C VAL A 1209 -3.34 -53.21 23.29
N PHE A 1210 -4.36 -52.97 22.46
CA PHE A 1210 -4.30 -52.04 21.31
C PHE A 1210 -5.28 -50.86 21.41
N LEU A 1211 -5.84 -50.63 22.61
CA LEU A 1211 -6.67 -49.48 22.96
C LEU A 1211 -6.28 -49.10 24.40
N GLU A 1212 -5.62 -47.95 24.60
CA GLU A 1212 -5.26 -47.24 25.86
C GLU A 1212 -3.79 -46.75 26.02
N GLU A 1213 -2.96 -46.71 24.96
CA GLU A 1213 -1.69 -45.94 24.97
C GLU A 1213 -1.67 -44.79 23.93
N SER A 1214 -2.37 -43.70 24.24
CA SER A 1214 -2.10 -42.38 23.62
C SER A 1214 -2.51 -41.17 24.49
N GLU A 1215 -2.49 -41.31 25.82
CA GLU A 1215 -2.58 -40.21 26.79
C GLU A 1215 -1.69 -40.52 28.00
N SER A 1216 -0.72 -39.66 28.29
CA SER A 1216 -0.56 -38.99 29.60
C SER A 1216 0.72 -38.17 29.63
N ASP A 1217 0.60 -36.89 29.96
CA ASP A 1217 1.71 -36.09 30.49
C ASP A 1217 2.04 -36.50 31.94
N ASP A 1218 3.25 -36.11 32.35
CA ASP A 1218 3.71 -35.84 33.71
C ASP A 1218 4.02 -36.97 34.72
N ASP A 1219 4.86 -36.56 35.66
CA ASP A 1219 5.88 -37.38 36.31
C ASP A 1219 5.49 -37.83 37.75
N THR A 1220 6.04 -38.98 38.15
CA THR A 1220 6.33 -39.39 39.55
C THR A 1220 5.21 -39.68 40.59
N PHE A 1221 4.88 -40.97 40.69
CA PHE A 1221 5.17 -41.88 41.84
C PHE A 1221 4.60 -41.71 43.28
N TYR A 1222 4.11 -42.86 43.81
CA TYR A 1222 3.95 -43.28 45.24
C TYR A 1222 2.84 -42.57 46.06
N LEU A 1223 1.92 -43.20 46.83
CA LEU A 1223 1.68 -44.56 47.38
C LEU A 1223 0.13 -44.82 47.43
N GLU A 1224 -0.51 -45.99 47.64
CA GLU A 1224 -0.11 -47.40 47.85
C GLU A 1224 -1.32 -48.39 47.66
N HIS A 1225 -1.05 -49.71 47.68
CA HIS A 1225 -1.94 -50.87 48.00
C HIS A 1225 -3.39 -50.91 47.42
N HIS A 1226 -3.71 -51.85 46.53
CA HIS A 1226 -3.71 -53.28 46.89
C HIS A 1226 -3.54 -54.27 45.72
#